data_AF-A0A834VTY1-F1
#
_entry.id   AF-A0A834VTY1-F1
#
_cell.length_a   1.000
_cell.length_b   1.000
_cell.length_c   1.000
_cell.angle_alpha   90.00
_cell.angle_beta   90.00
_cell.angle_gamma   90.00
#
_symmetry.space_group_name_H-M   'P 1'
#
loop_
_entity.id
_entity.type
_entity.pdbx_description
1 polymer ?
#
loop_
_entity_poly.entity_id
_entity_poly.type
_entity_poly.pdbx_seq_one_letter_code
_entity_poly.pdbx_strand_id
1 'polypeptide(L)'
;MTVSVLSTKFEDLRGSNFGVRLWPSLKAHGPPRLLEVAGLIHDTNTRLPESSILLLDANEHHPWWDPLCTSTSPGAPPFVEWIESQNLSLLNTPGTGTFFRPHLSRESVLDLSLVTPDLADKAIDWQVTTETGSDHYGLLFSIRSDTDQVDNPINQRKFNTKKADWPLFQKTLNEAIQNNITLQHISEINDPRKQDCKNLILEEDQELQSKLEEIGEAITQVIQLAADKAIPKVKLGPKPKPWWNQELTKLRRELTHCQRVYTQQLQQLSIQEAYLFKKDFLIARNTYARAIKDAKKRHWNSFLEQETPQSIYKAMAYTKDQKVEKIPPIQGERLETTFKGKCKAFRKALFPPPPISNPPSFANYQESNWNWPMLSITELEQACSSKIKSSTPGPDAITQDIITAAFKFNPEILFKAYSSLFNYGYHPRCWKAATGAILKKPSKPDYSIPKAYRVITLLNSLGKILERIIAKRLSSLAETTDLLHSSQIGGRNKKSAIDAALLLVDQIQHKKQQGQITSTVEEEAIEHKAYIKTRLDNCTTIYSDASQIKDGNGIGVGIVAYNSTQQEIYSEKTNIGEYQLVYNGELEGITLAFEYVAKTATRDQEFEIYADNQAAIYRLKNLSDNPGQQWQLRCLKAAKTIRQKQATIHLLWAPGHTDIVGNERADYLAKEAAKEVPQSSTKSIAYLGTVIKKIEQTEQRQEYQKYKTRATTLNKKTYSAKFPLKIRKTIQIPRSTNREISSAFYALKIGHGYFGSYLKRFKKRESDLCSCSHTQTPEHLLLQCSLYKTERKTLIQAIHHQPATLPLLLHTSAGIEATLAFITSTRIGTRKWYQGQLTDDTQRDTV
;
A
#
# COMPACT_ATOMS: atom_id res chain seq x y z
N MET A 1 -10.71 18.05 25.54
CA MET A 1 -9.59 17.84 26.49
C MET A 1 -9.60 16.35 26.83
N THR A 2 -8.99 15.45 26.05
CA THR A 2 -7.55 15.14 25.91
C THR A 2 -6.90 14.74 27.24
N VAL A 3 -7.21 13.52 27.72
CA VAL A 3 -6.32 12.80 28.64
C VAL A 3 -5.24 12.16 27.77
N SER A 4 -4.00 12.57 28.01
CA SER A 4 -2.80 12.09 27.36
C SER A 4 -2.36 10.79 28.01
N VAL A 5 -2.86 9.66 27.49
CA VAL A 5 -2.12 8.40 27.60
C VAL A 5 -0.97 8.50 26.62
N LEU A 6 0.28 8.54 27.11
CA LEU A 6 1.49 8.42 26.30
C LEU A 6 1.58 6.97 25.77
N SER A 7 0.68 6.62 24.85
CA SER A 7 0.63 5.33 24.15
C SER A 7 1.70 5.24 23.05
N THR A 8 2.96 5.53 23.38
CA THR A 8 4.04 5.51 22.38
C THR A 8 4.87 4.23 22.32
N LYS A 9 4.56 3.19 23.12
CA LYS A 9 5.24 1.87 23.03
C LYS A 9 4.35 0.63 23.10
N PHE A 10 3.03 0.74 23.26
CA PHE A 10 2.14 -0.44 23.32
C PHE A 10 1.66 -0.96 21.95
N GLU A 11 2.06 -0.33 20.85
CA GLU A 11 1.72 -0.86 19.52
C GLU A 11 2.55 -2.11 19.12
N ASP A 12 3.70 -2.36 19.77
CA ASP A 12 4.57 -3.51 19.46
C ASP A 12 4.18 -4.83 20.17
N LEU A 13 3.23 -4.80 21.12
CA LEU A 13 2.81 -5.97 21.90
C LEU A 13 1.49 -6.62 21.43
N ARG A 14 0.74 -5.99 20.51
CA ARG A 14 -0.53 -6.57 19.99
C ARG A 14 -0.34 -7.78 19.04
N GLY A 15 0.89 -8.26 18.90
CA GLY A 15 1.27 -9.41 18.07
C GLY A 15 2.08 -10.48 18.81
N SER A 16 2.11 -10.43 20.14
CA SER A 16 2.51 -11.55 20.99
C SER A 16 1.25 -12.30 21.43
N ASN A 17 1.36 -13.55 21.89
CA ASN A 17 0.27 -14.30 22.53
C ASN A 17 -0.27 -13.61 23.80
N PHE A 18 0.10 -12.35 24.07
CA PHE A 18 -0.29 -11.60 25.24
C PHE A 18 -1.57 -10.78 24.99
N GLY A 19 -2.61 -11.04 25.78
CA GLY A 19 -3.85 -10.26 25.77
C GLY A 19 -3.69 -8.95 26.54
N VAL A 20 -3.45 -7.83 25.85
CA VAL A 20 -3.42 -6.51 26.52
C VAL A 20 -4.79 -5.84 26.42
N ARG A 21 -5.49 -5.69 27.55
CA ARG A 21 -6.77 -4.96 27.62
C ARG A 21 -6.56 -3.61 28.33
N LEU A 22 -6.96 -2.53 27.66
CA LEU A 22 -7.04 -1.18 28.21
C LEU A 22 -8.52 -0.86 28.42
N TRP A 23 -8.96 -0.63 29.66
CA TRP A 23 -10.33 -0.19 29.93
C TRP A 23 -10.39 1.34 29.91
N PRO A 24 -11.15 1.98 29.01
CA PRO A 24 -11.31 3.43 29.02
C PRO A 24 -12.23 3.86 30.16
N SER A 25 -11.97 5.03 30.76
CA SER A 25 -13.01 5.75 31.51
C SER A 25 -14.13 6.13 30.53
N LEU A 26 -15.30 5.49 30.62
CA LEU A 26 -16.48 5.80 29.81
C LEU A 26 -17.05 7.17 30.23
N LYS A 27 -16.59 8.26 29.60
CA LYS A 27 -17.09 9.64 29.82
C LYS A 27 -18.45 9.89 29.15
N ALA A 28 -19.47 9.12 29.50
CA ALA A 28 -20.86 9.48 29.21
C ALA A 28 -21.69 9.74 30.49
N HIS A 29 -21.39 9.08 31.62
CA HIS A 29 -22.07 9.31 32.91
C HIS A 29 -21.15 8.96 34.09
N GLY A 30 -20.24 9.87 34.46
CA GLY A 30 -19.25 9.59 35.53
C GLY A 30 -18.30 8.42 35.21
N PRO A 31 -17.21 8.21 35.97
CA PRO A 31 -16.48 6.95 35.90
C PRO A 31 -17.36 5.84 36.52
N PRO A 32 -17.51 4.66 35.88
CA PRO A 32 -18.14 3.52 36.54
C PRO A 32 -17.32 3.19 37.79
N ARG A 33 -17.97 3.06 38.95
CA ARG A 33 -17.30 2.56 40.17
C ARG A 33 -16.79 1.15 39.90
N LEU A 34 -15.73 0.70 40.58
CA LEU A 34 -15.21 -0.68 40.42
C LEU A 34 -16.31 -1.74 40.56
N LEU A 35 -17.35 -1.47 41.36
CA LEU A 35 -18.58 -2.28 41.47
C LEU A 35 -19.32 -2.50 40.14
N GLU A 36 -19.38 -1.52 39.25
CA GLU A 36 -20.03 -1.66 37.93
C GLU A 36 -19.15 -2.46 36.95
N VAL A 37 -17.83 -2.28 37.03
CA VAL A 37 -16.87 -3.07 36.24
C VAL A 37 -16.86 -4.52 36.72
N ALA A 38 -16.83 -4.74 38.05
CA ALA A 38 -16.98 -6.04 38.66
C ALA A 38 -18.32 -6.67 38.30
N GLY A 39 -19.44 -5.93 38.33
CA GLY A 39 -20.76 -6.42 37.91
C GLY A 39 -20.81 -6.84 36.43
N LEU A 40 -20.28 -6.03 35.52
CA LEU A 40 -20.15 -6.36 34.08
C LEU A 40 -19.28 -7.60 33.83
N ILE A 41 -18.27 -7.83 34.68
CA ILE A 41 -17.38 -9.00 34.58
C ILE A 41 -17.97 -10.22 35.31
N HIS A 42 -18.75 -10.04 36.38
CA HIS A 42 -19.41 -11.14 37.08
C HIS A 42 -20.56 -11.74 36.25
N ASP A 43 -21.28 -10.89 35.49
CA ASP A 43 -22.31 -11.32 34.52
C ASP A 43 -21.72 -12.05 33.31
N THR A 44 -20.42 -11.87 33.03
CA THR A 44 -19.74 -12.51 31.93
C THR A 44 -18.67 -13.43 32.50
N ASN A 45 -19.01 -14.69 32.79
CA ASN A 45 -18.16 -15.77 33.34
C ASN A 45 -16.88 -16.07 32.51
N THR A 46 -16.07 -15.06 32.24
CA THR A 46 -15.10 -14.95 31.15
C THR A 46 -13.73 -14.88 31.78
N ARG A 47 -13.02 -16.02 31.79
CA ARG A 47 -11.61 -16.03 32.18
C ARG A 47 -10.80 -15.14 31.24
N LEU A 48 -9.88 -14.38 31.80
CA LEU A 48 -8.89 -13.67 30.99
C LEU A 48 -8.08 -14.69 30.16
N PRO A 49 -7.71 -14.36 28.90
CA PRO A 49 -6.79 -15.18 28.13
C PRO A 49 -5.49 -15.42 28.91
N GLU A 50 -4.82 -16.54 28.67
CA GLU A 50 -3.44 -16.73 29.12
C GLU A 50 -2.59 -15.52 28.70
N SER A 51 -1.53 -15.21 29.45
CA SER A 51 -0.58 -14.19 29.02
C SER A 51 -1.19 -12.76 28.97
N SER A 52 -2.05 -12.38 29.91
CA SER A 52 -2.74 -11.07 29.88
C SER A 52 -2.05 -9.97 30.70
N ILE A 53 -2.11 -8.73 30.20
CA ILE A 53 -1.71 -7.50 30.92
C ILE A 53 -2.93 -6.59 31.01
N LEU A 54 -3.26 -6.19 32.22
CA LEU A 54 -4.37 -5.28 32.54
C LEU A 54 -3.79 -3.98 33.14
N LEU A 55 -4.06 -2.86 32.47
CA LEU A 55 -3.70 -1.53 32.94
C LEU A 55 -4.98 -0.72 33.15
N LEU A 56 -5.19 -0.21 34.36
CA LEU A 56 -6.41 0.50 34.72
C LEU A 56 -6.16 1.74 35.56
N ASP A 57 -7.04 2.73 35.40
CA ASP A 57 -7.21 3.85 36.32
C ASP A 57 -8.35 3.46 37.29
N ALA A 58 -7.97 2.90 38.43
CA ALA A 58 -8.89 2.31 39.40
C ALA A 58 -9.73 3.38 40.13
N ASN A 59 -9.19 4.59 40.30
CA ASN A 59 -9.82 5.69 41.06
C ASN A 59 -10.31 5.29 42.48
N GLU A 60 -9.75 4.22 43.07
CA GLU A 60 -10.20 3.63 44.34
C GLU A 60 -9.00 3.33 45.24
N HIS A 61 -9.20 3.36 46.56
CA HIS A 61 -8.15 3.17 47.56
C HIS A 61 -8.27 1.81 48.25
N HIS A 62 -7.17 1.06 48.32
CA HIS A 62 -7.09 -0.21 49.04
C HIS A 62 -5.69 -0.44 49.63
N PRO A 63 -5.58 -1.01 50.84
CA PRO A 63 -4.28 -1.27 51.49
C PRO A 63 -3.33 -2.15 50.67
N TRP A 64 -3.87 -2.98 49.78
CA TRP A 64 -3.09 -3.92 48.95
C TRP A 64 -2.15 -3.22 47.96
N TRP A 65 -2.60 -2.14 47.30
CA TRP A 65 -1.77 -1.35 46.38
C TRP A 65 -1.28 -0.03 46.98
N ASP A 66 -1.95 0.47 48.01
CA ASP A 66 -1.58 1.67 48.74
C ASP A 66 -1.60 1.41 50.26
N PRO A 67 -0.50 0.88 50.84
CA PRO A 67 -0.42 0.57 52.27
C PRO A 67 -0.61 1.80 53.17
N LEU A 68 -0.49 3.00 52.62
CA LEU A 68 -0.62 4.28 53.32
C LEU A 68 -2.04 4.85 53.23
N CYS A 69 -3.00 4.13 52.63
CA CYS A 69 -4.39 4.58 52.55
C CYS A 69 -5.06 4.55 53.93
N THR A 70 -5.72 5.65 54.30
CA THR A 70 -6.41 5.80 55.59
C THR A 70 -7.80 5.17 55.60
N SER A 71 -8.38 4.93 54.43
CA SER A 71 -9.69 4.33 54.25
C SER A 71 -9.73 3.51 52.98
N THR A 72 -10.45 2.39 53.03
CA THR A 72 -10.69 1.53 51.86
C THR A 72 -11.96 1.98 51.15
N SER A 73 -11.85 2.16 49.83
CA SER A 73 -12.97 2.46 48.95
C SER A 73 -14.00 1.32 48.92
N PRO A 74 -15.32 1.60 48.91
CA PRO A 74 -16.35 0.56 48.87
C PRO A 74 -16.27 -0.37 47.64
N GLY A 75 -15.80 0.14 46.50
CA GLY A 75 -15.63 -0.66 45.28
C GLY A 75 -14.36 -1.51 45.23
N ALA A 76 -13.42 -1.32 46.15
CA ALA A 76 -12.13 -1.99 46.10
C ALA A 76 -12.17 -3.47 46.56
N PRO A 77 -12.84 -3.86 47.67
CA PRO A 77 -12.84 -5.26 48.12
C PRO A 77 -13.41 -6.25 47.08
N PRO A 78 -14.57 -6.00 46.43
CA PRO A 78 -15.07 -6.90 45.38
C PRO A 78 -14.13 -7.01 44.17
N PHE A 79 -13.36 -5.95 43.89
CA PHE A 79 -12.38 -5.95 42.82
C PHE A 79 -11.14 -6.77 43.17
N VAL A 80 -10.70 -6.74 44.44
CA VAL A 80 -9.62 -7.60 44.93
C VAL A 80 -10.01 -9.07 44.85
N GLU A 81 -11.22 -9.42 45.30
CA GLU A 81 -11.77 -10.78 45.16
C GLU A 81 -11.80 -11.24 43.70
N TRP A 82 -12.17 -10.35 42.78
CA TRP A 82 -12.14 -10.66 41.35
C TRP A 82 -10.71 -10.87 40.84
N ILE A 83 -9.75 -10.03 41.22
CA ILE A 83 -8.34 -10.18 40.85
C ILE A 83 -7.80 -11.54 41.34
N GLU A 84 -8.10 -11.91 42.58
CA GLU A 84 -7.74 -13.21 43.16
C GLU A 84 -8.38 -14.37 42.38
N SER A 85 -9.66 -14.24 41.99
CA SER A 85 -10.35 -15.25 41.18
C SER A 85 -9.71 -15.48 39.81
N GLN A 86 -9.05 -14.45 39.25
CA GLN A 86 -8.34 -14.51 37.97
C GLN A 86 -6.84 -14.82 38.13
N ASN A 87 -6.36 -14.98 39.36
CA ASN A 87 -4.95 -15.20 39.71
C ASN A 87 -4.00 -14.14 39.12
N LEU A 88 -4.39 -12.85 39.15
CA LEU A 88 -3.53 -11.78 38.64
C LEU A 88 -2.54 -11.30 39.69
N SER A 89 -1.32 -11.00 39.24
CA SER A 89 -0.25 -10.41 40.04
C SER A 89 -0.18 -8.89 39.84
N LEU A 90 -0.05 -8.14 40.93
CA LEU A 90 0.16 -6.69 40.91
C LEU A 90 1.65 -6.38 40.70
N LEU A 91 1.96 -5.64 39.63
CA LEU A 91 3.32 -5.20 39.32
C LEU A 91 3.71 -3.89 40.04
N ASN A 92 2.72 -3.11 40.48
CA ASN A 92 2.98 -1.86 41.18
C ASN A 92 3.85 -2.12 42.42
N THR A 93 4.84 -1.26 42.64
CA THR A 93 5.51 -1.21 43.95
C THR A 93 4.54 -0.57 44.96
N PRO A 94 4.08 -1.29 45.99
CA PRO A 94 3.04 -0.79 46.90
C PRO A 94 3.42 0.56 47.51
N GLY A 95 2.47 1.50 47.53
CA GLY A 95 2.65 2.85 48.07
C GLY A 95 3.43 3.83 47.18
N THR A 96 3.89 3.41 45.99
CA THR A 96 4.48 4.34 45.01
C THR A 96 3.37 5.10 44.30
N GLY A 97 3.33 6.42 44.48
CA GLY A 97 2.33 7.30 43.88
C GLY A 97 2.30 7.21 42.36
N THR A 98 1.11 7.09 41.79
CA THR A 98 0.88 7.11 40.33
C THR A 98 0.11 8.36 39.90
N PHE A 99 -0.47 9.07 40.86
CA PHE A 99 -1.27 10.26 40.68
C PHE A 99 -0.89 11.32 41.70
N PHE A 100 -0.74 12.56 41.24
CA PHE A 100 -0.47 13.69 42.11
C PHE A 100 -1.26 14.92 41.71
N ARG A 101 -1.83 15.58 42.72
CA ARG A 101 -2.32 16.95 42.61
C ARG A 101 -1.75 17.80 43.74
N PRO A 102 -1.46 19.09 43.51
CA PRO A 102 -0.83 19.96 44.50
C PRO A 102 -1.59 20.15 45.82
N HIS A 103 -2.88 19.82 45.89
CA HIS A 103 -3.69 19.93 47.11
C HIS A 103 -3.77 18.62 47.89
N LEU A 104 -3.19 17.52 47.37
CA LEU A 104 -3.11 16.27 48.10
C LEU A 104 -1.93 16.34 49.06
N SER A 105 -2.14 15.83 50.28
CA SER A 105 -1.07 15.71 51.28
C SER A 105 -0.01 14.68 50.91
N ARG A 106 -0.35 13.74 50.01
CA ARG A 106 0.55 12.74 49.44
C ARG A 106 0.10 12.34 48.04
N GLU A 107 0.98 11.69 47.31
CA GLU A 107 0.65 11.05 46.04
C GLU A 107 -0.29 9.85 46.28
N SER A 108 -1.24 9.64 45.38
CA SER A 108 -2.19 8.53 45.42
C SER A 108 -1.79 7.44 44.43
N VAL A 109 -2.09 6.18 44.77
CA VAL A 109 -1.91 5.03 43.87
C VAL A 109 -3.26 4.73 43.21
N LEU A 110 -3.53 5.35 42.06
CA LEU A 110 -4.80 5.20 41.34
C LEU A 110 -4.67 4.35 40.08
N ASP A 111 -3.46 4.27 39.51
CA ASP A 111 -3.19 3.56 38.26
C ASP A 111 -2.54 2.20 38.58
N LEU A 112 -3.17 1.10 38.21
CA LEU A 112 -2.73 -0.26 38.53
C LEU A 112 -2.25 -1.01 37.28
N SER A 113 -1.19 -1.79 37.45
CA SER A 113 -0.60 -2.70 36.47
C SER A 113 -0.70 -4.14 36.97
N LEU A 114 -1.60 -4.92 36.37
CA LEU A 114 -1.87 -6.31 36.74
C LEU A 114 -1.49 -7.24 35.58
N VAL A 115 -0.94 -8.41 35.87
CA VAL A 115 -0.57 -9.41 34.87
C VAL A 115 -0.96 -10.82 35.28
N THR A 116 -1.13 -11.71 34.31
CA THR A 116 -1.27 -13.15 34.59
C THR A 116 0.07 -13.74 35.10
N PRO A 117 0.04 -14.87 35.83
CA PRO A 117 1.22 -15.41 36.50
C PRO A 117 2.39 -15.73 35.56
N ASP A 118 2.09 -16.19 34.34
CA ASP A 118 3.08 -16.53 33.32
C ASP A 118 3.89 -15.31 32.80
N LEU A 119 3.39 -14.11 33.07
CA LEU A 119 4.03 -12.84 32.77
C LEU A 119 4.67 -12.17 33.98
N ALA A 120 4.29 -12.53 35.21
CA ALA A 120 4.75 -11.88 36.44
C ALA A 120 6.28 -11.92 36.56
N ASP A 121 6.88 -13.10 36.35
CA ASP A 121 8.34 -13.28 36.40
C ASP A 121 9.08 -12.68 35.20
N LYS A 122 8.36 -12.40 34.10
CA LYS A 122 8.93 -11.77 32.90
C LYS A 122 8.88 -10.25 32.97
N ALA A 123 8.02 -9.67 33.81
CA ALA A 123 7.92 -8.24 34.00
C ALA A 123 9.07 -7.73 34.88
N ILE A 124 9.86 -6.80 34.34
CA ILE A 124 11.03 -6.22 35.00
C ILE A 124 11.01 -4.68 34.87
N ASP A 125 11.79 -4.02 35.71
CA ASP A 125 12.03 -2.57 35.66
C ASP A 125 10.76 -1.72 35.77
N TRP A 126 9.79 -2.14 36.60
CA TRP A 126 8.60 -1.32 36.86
C TRP A 126 8.99 -0.02 37.56
N GLN A 127 8.54 1.10 36.99
CA GLN A 127 8.84 2.44 37.48
C GLN A 127 7.76 3.44 37.07
N VAL A 128 7.75 4.56 37.78
CA VAL A 128 6.87 5.71 37.54
C VAL A 128 7.66 6.82 36.86
N THR A 129 7.08 7.43 35.82
CA THR A 129 7.70 8.50 35.01
C THR A 129 6.91 9.79 35.12
N THR A 130 7.57 10.88 35.51
CA THR A 130 6.95 12.20 35.75
C THR A 130 6.94 13.10 34.52
N GLU A 131 7.48 12.64 33.38
CA GLU A 131 7.63 13.40 32.14
C GLU A 131 6.35 13.47 31.27
N THR A 132 5.17 13.17 31.83
CA THR A 132 3.91 13.14 31.08
C THR A 132 3.24 14.51 30.95
N GLY A 133 3.54 15.45 31.86
CA GLY A 133 2.84 16.73 31.97
C GLY A 133 1.37 16.61 32.40
N SER A 134 0.98 15.43 32.90
CA SER A 134 -0.34 15.06 33.41
C SER A 134 -0.32 14.99 34.95
N ASP A 135 -1.49 15.05 35.59
CA ASP A 135 -1.66 14.73 37.02
C ASP A 135 -1.53 13.22 37.30
N HIS A 136 -1.60 12.40 36.27
CA HIS A 136 -1.17 11.00 36.29
C HIS A 136 0.27 10.86 35.81
N TYR A 137 1.07 10.10 36.54
CA TYR A 137 2.40 9.69 36.14
C TYR A 137 2.33 8.52 35.16
N GLY A 138 3.33 8.42 34.28
CA GLY A 138 3.40 7.34 33.30
C GLY A 138 3.99 6.09 33.93
N LEU A 139 3.30 4.96 33.83
CA LEU A 139 3.83 3.67 34.27
C LEU A 139 4.71 3.06 33.16
N LEU A 140 5.89 2.59 33.52
CA LEU A 140 6.85 1.97 32.61
C LEU A 140 7.37 0.67 33.21
N PHE A 141 7.32 -0.42 32.44
CA PHE A 141 7.93 -1.70 32.77
C PHE A 141 8.28 -2.41 31.45
N SER A 142 9.18 -3.40 31.52
CA SER A 142 9.61 -4.21 30.37
C SER A 142 9.16 -5.66 30.56
N ILE A 143 8.76 -6.33 29.47
CA ILE A 143 8.52 -7.78 29.48
C ILE A 143 9.71 -8.47 28.82
N ARG A 144 10.41 -9.34 29.55
CA ARG A 144 11.48 -10.18 29.03
C ARG A 144 10.91 -11.16 28.00
N SER A 145 11.50 -11.15 26.80
CA SER A 145 11.10 -12.00 25.68
C SER A 145 12.14 -13.09 25.44
N ASP A 146 11.70 -14.34 25.34
CA ASP A 146 12.56 -15.49 25.02
C ASP A 146 12.91 -15.59 23.52
N THR A 147 12.49 -14.60 22.71
CA THR A 147 12.77 -14.54 21.26
C THR A 147 13.89 -13.56 20.92
N ASP A 148 14.79 -13.98 20.03
CA ASP A 148 15.86 -13.15 19.46
C ASP A 148 15.27 -11.87 18.83
N GLN A 149 15.42 -10.74 19.52
CA GLN A 149 15.15 -9.44 18.91
C GLN A 149 16.32 -9.07 18.01
N VAL A 150 16.10 -9.15 16.70
CA VAL A 150 17.10 -8.73 15.70
C VAL A 150 16.77 -7.32 15.25
N ASP A 151 17.72 -6.40 15.43
CA ASP A 151 17.63 -5.05 14.88
C ASP A 151 17.43 -5.10 13.36
N ASN A 152 16.50 -4.30 12.83
CA ASN A 152 16.29 -4.22 11.40
C ASN A 152 17.52 -3.58 10.72
N PRO A 153 18.31 -4.32 9.92
CA PRO A 153 19.56 -3.82 9.35
C PRO A 153 19.32 -2.68 8.34
N ILE A 154 18.11 -2.57 7.76
CA ILE A 154 17.73 -1.51 6.82
C ILE A 154 17.62 -0.14 7.52
N ASN A 155 17.30 -0.12 8.82
CA ASN A 155 17.04 1.11 9.56
C ASN A 155 18.31 1.84 10.01
N GLN A 156 19.48 1.19 10.01
CA GLN A 156 20.67 1.71 10.70
C GLN A 156 21.64 2.52 9.82
N ARG A 157 21.45 2.59 8.49
CA ARG A 157 22.53 3.05 7.59
C ARG A 157 22.22 4.16 6.59
N LYS A 158 20.97 4.63 6.46
CA LYS A 158 20.62 5.56 5.37
C LYS A 158 21.25 6.96 5.58
N PHE A 159 21.98 7.46 4.58
CA PHE A 159 22.48 8.84 4.54
C PHE A 159 21.36 9.87 4.34
N ASN A 160 21.45 11.01 5.03
CA ASN A 160 20.54 12.14 4.86
C ASN A 160 21.13 13.19 3.91
N THR A 161 20.98 12.96 2.60
CA THR A 161 21.54 13.82 1.55
C THR A 161 21.02 15.26 1.58
N LYS A 162 19.88 15.52 2.23
CA LYS A 162 19.36 16.90 2.45
C LYS A 162 20.19 17.71 3.45
N LYS A 163 21.00 17.05 4.28
CA LYS A 163 21.89 17.67 5.27
C LYS A 163 23.37 17.39 4.96
N ALA A 164 23.67 17.01 3.72
CA ALA A 164 25.03 16.73 3.29
C ALA A 164 25.87 18.02 3.23
N ASP A 165 27.11 17.94 3.72
CA ASP A 165 28.14 18.95 3.50
C ASP A 165 28.88 18.61 2.19
N TRP A 166 28.35 19.10 1.06
CA TRP A 166 28.91 18.79 -0.25
C TRP A 166 30.34 19.32 -0.48
N PRO A 167 30.74 20.49 0.03
CA PRO A 167 32.14 20.93 0.01
C PRO A 167 33.08 19.96 0.75
N LEU A 168 32.72 19.52 1.96
CA LEU A 168 33.51 18.53 2.70
C LEU A 168 33.56 17.18 1.99
N PHE A 169 32.43 16.78 1.38
CA PHE A 169 32.34 15.56 0.57
C PHE A 169 33.30 15.63 -0.62
N GLN A 170 33.30 16.74 -1.38
CA GLN A 170 34.19 16.94 -2.52
C GLN A 170 35.66 16.88 -2.10
N LYS A 171 36.04 17.61 -1.04
CA LYS A 171 37.42 17.59 -0.53
C LYS A 171 37.87 16.18 -0.16
N THR A 172 37.06 15.49 0.67
CA THR A 172 37.36 14.13 1.13
C THR A 172 37.44 13.14 -0.03
N LEU A 173 36.54 13.26 -1.01
CA LEU A 173 36.52 12.41 -2.20
C LEU A 173 37.79 12.59 -3.03
N ASN A 174 38.21 13.83 -3.27
CA ASN A 174 39.44 14.12 -4.03
C ASN A 174 40.67 13.55 -3.34
N GLU A 175 40.81 13.77 -2.02
CA GLU A 175 41.90 13.21 -1.22
C GLU A 175 41.90 11.68 -1.25
N ALA A 176 40.73 11.05 -1.13
CA ALA A 176 40.60 9.59 -1.17
C ALA A 176 40.95 9.00 -2.54
N ILE A 177 40.58 9.68 -3.64
CA ILE A 177 40.93 9.28 -5.01
C ILE A 177 42.44 9.41 -5.24
N GLN A 178 43.06 10.50 -4.80
CA GLN A 178 44.51 10.71 -4.94
C GLN A 178 45.33 9.64 -4.22
N ASN A 179 44.87 9.21 -3.04
CA ASN A 179 45.54 8.19 -2.24
C ASN A 179 45.26 6.74 -2.67
N ASN A 180 44.35 6.51 -3.63
CA ASN A 180 43.99 5.17 -4.07
C ASN A 180 44.78 4.76 -5.32
N ILE A 181 45.74 3.83 -5.14
CA ILE A 181 46.66 3.36 -6.18
C ILE A 181 45.90 2.81 -7.41
N THR A 182 44.90 1.97 -7.20
CA THR A 182 44.09 1.38 -8.29
C THR A 182 43.43 2.45 -9.17
N LEU A 183 42.90 3.52 -8.58
CA LEU A 183 42.26 4.60 -9.33
C LEU A 183 43.28 5.51 -10.05
N GLN A 184 44.50 5.64 -9.54
CA GLN A 184 45.58 6.38 -10.22
C GLN A 184 46.07 5.65 -11.47
N HIS A 185 46.19 4.31 -11.41
CA HIS A 185 46.68 3.48 -12.51
C HIS A 185 45.57 2.95 -13.45
N ILE A 186 44.33 3.41 -13.28
CA ILE A 186 43.18 2.87 -14.02
C ILE A 186 43.30 3.01 -15.54
N SER A 187 44.07 3.98 -16.02
CA SER A 187 44.32 4.21 -17.45
C SER A 187 45.15 3.10 -18.09
N GLU A 188 45.90 2.32 -17.32
CA GLU A 188 46.72 1.20 -17.80
C GLU A 188 45.87 -0.05 -18.14
N ILE A 189 44.65 -0.12 -17.59
CA ILE A 189 43.74 -1.27 -17.72
C ILE A 189 42.86 -1.13 -18.96
N ASN A 190 42.59 0.10 -19.43
CA ASN A 190 41.66 0.38 -20.52
C ASN A 190 42.35 0.39 -21.90
N ASP A 191 43.07 -0.69 -22.28
CA ASP A 191 43.69 -0.83 -23.62
C ASP A 191 42.66 -1.32 -24.65
N PRO A 192 42.26 -0.51 -25.65
CA PRO A 192 41.31 -0.89 -26.69
C PRO A 192 41.73 -2.12 -27.50
N ARG A 193 43.01 -2.49 -27.50
CA ARG A 193 43.57 -3.61 -28.28
C ARG A 193 43.51 -4.94 -27.55
N LYS A 194 43.17 -4.95 -26.25
CA LYS A 194 43.04 -6.15 -25.40
C LYS A 194 41.57 -6.49 -25.07
N GLN A 195 40.62 -6.08 -25.92
CA GLN A 195 39.17 -6.27 -25.74
C GLN A 195 38.68 -7.72 -25.88
N ASP A 196 39.51 -8.72 -25.56
CA ASP A 196 39.08 -10.12 -25.67
C ASP A 196 38.15 -10.49 -24.50
N CYS A 197 36.91 -10.05 -24.58
CA CYS A 197 35.83 -10.34 -23.64
C CYS A 197 35.54 -11.85 -23.57
N LYS A 198 35.96 -12.64 -24.58
CA LYS A 198 35.72 -14.08 -24.63
C LYS A 198 36.48 -14.81 -23.54
N ASN A 199 37.75 -14.50 -23.31
CA ASN A 199 38.57 -15.14 -22.27
C ASN A 199 38.08 -14.78 -20.86
N LEU A 200 37.52 -13.58 -20.66
CA LEU A 200 36.84 -13.21 -19.41
C LEU A 200 35.55 -14.00 -19.19
N ILE A 201 34.75 -14.22 -20.24
CA ILE A 201 33.51 -15.02 -20.17
C ILE A 201 33.82 -16.50 -19.88
N LEU A 202 34.95 -17.01 -20.37
CA LEU A 202 35.42 -18.38 -20.14
C LEU A 202 36.18 -18.55 -18.81
N GLU A 203 36.32 -17.48 -18.01
CA GLU A 203 37.10 -17.45 -16.76
C GLU A 203 38.60 -17.79 -16.92
N GLU A 204 39.16 -17.55 -18.10
CA GLU A 204 40.53 -17.91 -18.48
C GLU A 204 41.57 -16.82 -18.14
N ASP A 205 41.14 -15.57 -17.87
CA ASP A 205 42.01 -14.44 -17.46
C ASP A 205 41.68 -13.95 -16.03
N GLN A 206 42.21 -14.67 -15.03
CA GLN A 206 41.99 -14.37 -13.62
C GLN A 206 42.67 -13.06 -13.16
N GLU A 207 43.77 -12.67 -13.80
CA GLU A 207 44.51 -11.44 -13.43
C GLU A 207 43.72 -10.19 -13.81
N LEU A 208 43.18 -10.14 -15.03
CA LEU A 208 42.31 -9.06 -15.48
C LEU A 208 41.03 -9.00 -14.64
N GLN A 209 40.44 -10.14 -14.32
CA GLN A 209 39.27 -10.20 -13.44
C GLN A 209 39.53 -9.59 -12.06
N SER A 210 40.68 -9.89 -11.44
CA SER A 210 41.07 -9.30 -10.16
C SER A 210 41.18 -7.77 -10.25
N LYS A 211 41.85 -7.26 -11.29
CA LYS A 211 42.00 -5.81 -11.52
C LYS A 211 40.65 -5.10 -11.71
N LEU A 212 39.72 -5.71 -12.44
CA LEU A 212 38.38 -5.16 -12.66
C LEU A 212 37.54 -5.20 -11.37
N GLU A 213 37.71 -6.22 -10.52
CA GLU A 213 37.08 -6.26 -9.19
C GLU A 213 37.62 -5.14 -8.28
N GLU A 214 38.94 -4.96 -8.24
CA GLU A 214 39.62 -3.92 -7.46
C GLU A 214 39.15 -2.52 -7.85
N ILE A 215 38.91 -2.25 -9.15
CA ILE A 215 38.32 -0.98 -9.61
C ILE A 215 36.93 -0.76 -8.98
N GLY A 216 36.07 -1.78 -9.01
CA GLY A 216 34.72 -1.70 -8.43
C GLY A 216 34.75 -1.44 -6.93
N GLU A 217 35.65 -2.12 -6.21
CA GLU A 217 35.87 -1.94 -4.77
C GLU A 217 36.42 -0.55 -4.45
N ALA A 218 37.44 -0.09 -5.18
CA ALA A 218 38.08 1.20 -4.99
C ALA A 218 37.09 2.37 -5.12
N ILE A 219 36.28 2.40 -6.19
CA ILE A 219 35.23 3.43 -6.35
C ILE A 219 34.25 3.41 -5.17
N THR A 220 33.82 2.21 -4.77
CA THR A 220 32.86 2.03 -3.68
C THR A 220 33.43 2.58 -2.38
N GLN A 221 34.68 2.24 -2.06
CA GLN A 221 35.37 2.66 -0.85
C GLN A 221 35.59 4.18 -0.79
N VAL A 222 36.09 4.82 -1.86
CA VAL A 222 36.36 6.27 -1.84
C VAL A 222 35.07 7.09 -1.72
N ILE A 223 33.99 6.67 -2.38
CA ILE A 223 32.67 7.32 -2.27
C ILE A 223 32.09 7.10 -0.87
N GLN A 224 32.22 5.89 -0.33
CA GLN A 224 31.74 5.56 1.01
C GLN A 224 32.44 6.38 2.09
N LEU A 225 33.78 6.48 2.02
CA LEU A 225 34.59 7.27 2.95
C LEU A 225 34.19 8.74 2.94
N ALA A 226 34.02 9.33 1.75
CA ALA A 226 33.56 10.70 1.61
C ALA A 226 32.14 10.89 2.18
N ALA A 227 31.22 9.95 1.92
CA ALA A 227 29.86 10.01 2.43
C ALA A 227 29.80 9.89 3.96
N ASP A 228 30.56 8.98 4.56
CA ASP A 228 30.59 8.78 6.02
C ASP A 228 31.13 10.02 6.78
N LYS A 229 32.10 10.74 6.21
CA LYS A 229 32.61 11.98 6.83
C LYS A 229 31.67 13.17 6.64
N ALA A 230 31.06 13.31 5.46
CA ALA A 230 30.39 14.54 5.05
C ALA A 230 28.86 14.51 5.16
N ILE A 231 28.25 13.33 5.33
CA ILE A 231 26.79 13.18 5.27
C ILE A 231 26.28 12.51 6.55
N PRO A 232 25.43 13.20 7.35
CA PRO A 232 24.88 12.60 8.56
C PRO A 232 23.91 11.46 8.23
N LYS A 233 23.96 10.38 9.01
CA LYS A 233 23.01 9.27 8.92
C LYS A 233 21.63 9.67 9.47
N VAL A 234 20.58 9.12 8.86
CA VAL A 234 19.19 9.33 9.29
C VAL A 234 19.00 8.66 10.66
N LYS A 235 18.77 9.45 11.70
CA LYS A 235 18.36 8.94 13.01
C LYS A 235 16.86 8.62 12.96
N LEU A 236 16.52 7.34 12.79
CA LEU A 236 15.14 6.87 12.90
C LEU A 236 14.77 6.72 14.39
N GLY A 237 13.99 7.67 14.92
CA GLY A 237 13.26 7.44 16.17
C GLY A 237 12.06 6.50 15.94
N PRO A 238 11.46 5.93 16.99
CA PRO A 238 10.41 4.89 16.90
C PRO A 238 9.13 5.29 16.15
N LYS A 239 8.99 6.56 15.72
CA LYS A 239 8.13 7.00 14.61
C LYS A 239 8.55 8.44 14.27
N PRO A 240 9.04 8.75 13.06
CA PRO A 240 9.24 10.15 12.68
C PRO A 240 7.88 10.84 12.73
N LYS A 241 7.77 11.91 13.50
CA LYS A 241 6.56 12.74 13.58
C LYS A 241 6.65 13.77 12.44
N PRO A 242 6.00 13.55 11.28
CA PRO A 242 6.21 14.41 10.10
C PRO A 242 5.69 15.83 10.30
N TRP A 243 4.82 16.04 11.28
CA TRP A 243 4.33 17.34 11.74
C TRP A 243 5.26 18.04 12.76
N TRP A 244 6.38 17.42 13.16
CA TRP A 244 7.31 18.00 14.11
C TRP A 244 8.18 19.08 13.46
N ASN A 245 8.36 20.21 14.13
CA ASN A 245 9.12 21.35 13.62
C ASN A 245 10.01 21.98 14.71
N GLN A 246 10.82 22.98 14.34
CA GLN A 246 11.74 23.65 15.26
C GLN A 246 11.01 24.43 16.36
N GLU A 247 9.86 25.04 16.05
CA GLU A 247 8.99 25.75 17.01
C GLU A 247 8.55 24.84 18.15
N LEU A 248 8.06 23.62 17.84
CA LEU A 248 7.69 22.62 18.85
C LEU A 248 8.89 22.17 19.68
N THR A 249 10.09 22.15 19.11
CA THR A 249 11.31 21.81 19.85
C THR A 249 11.65 22.90 20.86
N LYS A 250 11.51 24.17 20.49
CA LYS A 250 11.68 25.32 21.39
C LYS A 250 10.65 25.31 22.51
N LEU A 251 9.36 25.19 22.18
CA LEU A 251 8.26 25.18 23.16
C LEU A 251 8.36 23.99 24.13
N ARG A 252 8.85 22.82 23.67
CA ARG A 252 9.11 21.68 24.57
C ARG A 252 10.20 22.01 25.60
N ARG A 253 11.28 22.67 25.20
CA ARG A 253 12.36 23.06 26.12
C ARG A 253 11.86 24.06 27.17
N GLU A 254 11.05 25.02 26.73
CA GLU A 254 10.44 26.02 27.62
C GLU A 254 9.48 25.37 28.63
N LEU A 255 8.61 24.46 28.17
CA LEU A 255 7.75 23.67 29.06
C LEU A 255 8.57 22.89 30.10
N THR A 256 9.60 22.16 29.67
CA THR A 256 10.46 21.40 30.58
C THR A 256 11.18 22.32 31.58
N HIS A 257 11.60 23.51 31.16
CA HIS A 257 12.22 24.49 32.05
C HIS A 257 11.23 25.00 33.10
N CYS A 258 10.05 25.49 32.69
CA CYS A 258 9.01 25.96 33.62
C CYS A 258 8.54 24.85 34.57
N GLN A 259 8.46 23.61 34.10
CA GLN A 259 8.12 22.45 34.94
C GLN A 259 9.17 22.24 36.03
N ARG A 260 10.47 22.22 35.67
CA ARG A 260 11.55 22.04 36.64
C ARG A 260 11.58 23.16 37.68
N VAL A 261 11.44 24.41 37.24
CA VAL A 261 11.39 25.58 38.14
C VAL A 261 10.21 25.45 39.11
N TYR A 262 9.01 25.16 38.60
CA TYR A 262 7.83 24.97 39.46
C TYR A 262 8.01 23.85 40.48
N THR A 263 8.53 22.68 40.06
CA THR A 263 8.78 21.54 40.96
C THR A 263 9.82 21.86 42.03
N GLN A 264 10.89 22.59 41.68
CA GLN A 264 11.91 22.99 42.64
C GLN A 264 11.37 24.00 43.67
N GLN A 265 10.57 24.97 43.23
CA GLN A 265 10.00 26.00 44.11
C GLN A 265 8.93 25.42 45.07
N LEU A 266 8.19 24.40 44.64
CA LEU A 266 7.25 23.66 45.51
C LEU A 266 7.92 22.97 46.70
N GLN A 267 9.22 22.67 46.63
CA GLN A 267 9.96 22.07 47.75
C GLN A 267 10.39 23.12 48.79
N GLN A 268 10.37 24.41 48.44
CA GLN A 268 10.96 25.49 49.24
C GLN A 268 9.93 26.52 49.72
N LEU A 269 8.79 26.63 49.04
CA LEU A 269 7.78 27.67 49.26
C LEU A 269 6.42 27.09 49.66
N SER A 270 5.58 27.91 50.29
CA SER A 270 4.18 27.56 50.50
C SER A 270 3.41 27.49 49.17
N ILE A 271 2.29 26.76 49.15
CA ILE A 271 1.45 26.57 47.95
C ILE A 271 1.00 27.91 47.34
N GLN A 272 0.77 28.94 48.17
CA GLN A 272 0.36 30.27 47.73
C GLN A 272 1.50 31.04 47.04
N GLU A 273 2.72 30.91 47.55
CA GLU A 273 3.91 31.56 46.98
C GLU A 273 4.36 30.90 45.66
N ALA A 274 4.18 29.58 45.54
CA ALA A 274 4.46 28.83 44.31
C ALA A 274 3.45 29.07 43.17
N TYR A 275 2.37 29.84 43.40
CA TYR A 275 1.28 30.04 42.45
C TYR A 275 1.74 30.70 41.14
N LEU A 276 2.66 31.65 41.19
CA LEU A 276 3.17 32.34 39.99
C LEU A 276 3.94 31.38 39.08
N PHE A 277 4.81 30.54 39.65
CA PHE A 277 5.54 29.51 38.89
C PHE A 277 4.60 28.45 38.29
N LYS A 278 3.51 28.12 39.02
CA LYS A 278 2.44 27.26 38.49
C LYS A 278 1.75 27.89 37.28
N LYS A 279 1.45 29.19 37.36
CA LYS A 279 0.82 29.93 36.25
C LYS A 279 1.71 29.88 35.00
N ASP A 280 3.01 30.10 35.14
CA ASP A 280 3.96 30.06 34.03
C ASP A 280 4.08 28.65 33.42
N PHE A 281 4.16 27.62 34.26
CA PHE A 281 4.11 26.23 33.79
C PHE A 281 2.81 25.91 33.02
N LEU A 282 1.65 26.34 33.54
CA LEU A 282 0.36 26.11 32.88
C LEU A 282 0.25 26.86 31.54
N ILE A 283 0.78 28.09 31.45
CA ILE A 283 0.86 28.85 30.21
C ILE A 283 1.74 28.11 29.19
N ALA A 284 2.96 27.72 29.58
CA ALA A 284 3.88 26.98 28.71
C ALA A 284 3.26 25.65 28.23
N ARG A 285 2.59 24.92 29.12
CA ARG A 285 1.88 23.67 28.80
C ARG A 285 0.77 23.88 27.80
N ASN A 286 -0.10 24.87 28.03
CA ASN A 286 -1.24 25.14 27.16
C ASN A 286 -0.80 25.64 25.79
N THR A 287 0.24 26.49 25.73
CA THR A 287 0.86 26.97 24.49
C THR A 287 1.46 25.83 23.71
N TYR A 288 2.25 24.96 24.36
CA TYR A 288 2.82 23.77 23.72
C TYR A 288 1.75 22.81 23.19
N ALA A 289 0.71 22.53 23.98
CA ALA A 289 -0.39 21.66 23.58
C ALA A 289 -1.18 22.22 22.39
N ARG A 290 -1.40 23.53 22.33
CA ARG A 290 -2.05 24.21 21.20
C ARG A 290 -1.18 24.13 19.95
N ALA A 291 0.11 24.45 20.06
CA ALA A 291 1.05 24.37 18.95
C ALA A 291 1.14 22.95 18.35
N ILE A 292 1.08 21.90 19.17
CA ILE A 292 1.02 20.50 18.68
C ILE A 292 -0.24 20.28 17.84
N LYS A 293 -1.41 20.72 18.31
CA LYS A 293 -2.67 20.56 17.57
C LYS A 293 -2.62 21.29 16.23
N ASP A 294 -2.11 22.52 16.24
CA ASP A 294 -1.99 23.33 15.04
C ASP A 294 -0.99 22.76 14.05
N ALA A 295 0.15 22.24 14.53
CA ALA A 295 1.14 21.58 13.67
C ALA A 295 0.58 20.30 13.03
N LYS A 296 -0.12 19.46 13.79
CA LYS A 296 -0.81 18.27 13.26
C LYS A 296 -1.87 18.65 12.21
N LYS A 297 -2.71 19.65 12.50
CA LYS A 297 -3.76 20.12 11.60
C LYS A 297 -3.19 20.73 10.32
N ARG A 298 -2.20 21.61 10.43
CA ARG A 298 -1.51 22.21 9.28
C ARG A 298 -0.86 21.15 8.41
N HIS A 299 -0.18 20.18 9.01
CA HIS A 299 0.43 19.09 8.26
C HIS A 299 -0.62 18.26 7.51
N TRP A 300 -1.73 17.90 8.17
CA TRP A 300 -2.80 17.14 7.53
C TRP A 300 -3.48 17.91 6.39
N ASN A 301 -3.79 19.19 6.59
CA ASN A 301 -4.38 20.03 5.56
C ASN A 301 -3.41 20.21 4.37
N SER A 302 -2.14 20.51 4.64
CA SER A 302 -1.12 20.64 3.59
C SER A 302 -0.89 19.34 2.84
N PHE A 303 -0.97 18.20 3.54
CA PHE A 303 -0.94 16.88 2.92
C PHE A 303 -2.10 16.78 1.93
N LEU A 304 -3.34 16.97 2.37
CA LEU A 304 -4.55 16.89 1.52
C LEU A 304 -4.57 17.89 0.35
N GLU A 305 -4.05 19.11 0.54
CA GLU A 305 -4.00 20.16 -0.48
C GLU A 305 -3.01 19.85 -1.62
N GLN A 306 -1.97 19.05 -1.34
CA GLN A 306 -0.93 18.67 -2.32
C GLN A 306 -1.25 17.36 -3.06
N GLU A 307 -2.42 16.75 -2.80
CA GLU A 307 -2.75 15.40 -3.27
C GLU A 307 -3.05 15.31 -4.77
N THR A 308 -2.76 14.14 -5.33
CA THR A 308 -3.15 13.69 -6.67
C THR A 308 -4.12 12.51 -6.54
N PRO A 309 -4.86 12.13 -7.61
CA PRO A 309 -5.75 10.96 -7.58
C PRO A 309 -5.07 9.63 -7.17
N GLN A 310 -3.75 9.52 -7.28
CA GLN A 310 -2.97 8.34 -6.89
C GLN A 310 -2.63 8.31 -5.40
N SER A 311 -2.68 9.45 -4.71
CA SER A 311 -2.29 9.57 -3.30
C SER A 311 -3.49 9.58 -2.34
N ILE A 312 -4.73 9.74 -2.86
CA ILE A 312 -5.97 9.60 -2.07
C ILE A 312 -6.09 8.22 -1.38
N TYR A 313 -5.52 7.17 -2.00
CA TYR A 313 -5.43 5.84 -1.40
C TYR A 313 -4.48 5.78 -0.21
N LYS A 314 -3.46 6.66 -0.15
CA LYS A 314 -2.60 6.83 1.04
C LYS A 314 -3.34 7.56 2.15
N ALA A 315 -4.13 8.57 1.83
CA ALA A 315 -5.00 9.24 2.80
C ALA A 315 -6.01 8.26 3.40
N MET A 316 -6.66 7.42 2.58
CA MET A 316 -7.54 6.34 3.02
C MET A 316 -6.80 5.26 3.82
N ALA A 317 -5.51 5.02 3.58
CA ALA A 317 -4.73 4.10 4.40
C ALA A 317 -4.48 4.64 5.82
N TYR A 318 -4.41 5.97 6.00
CA TYR A 318 -4.31 6.59 7.33
C TYR A 318 -5.62 6.57 8.13
N THR A 319 -6.76 6.35 7.48
CA THR A 319 -8.07 6.22 8.16
C THR A 319 -8.37 4.78 8.57
N LYS A 320 -7.51 3.82 8.23
CA LYS A 320 -7.64 2.40 8.59
C LYS A 320 -6.71 2.09 9.76
N ASP A 321 -7.16 1.24 10.66
CA ASP A 321 -6.31 0.73 11.74
C ASP A 321 -5.09 0.00 11.15
N GLN A 322 -3.89 0.55 11.36
CA GLN A 322 -2.65 -0.14 11.02
C GLN A 322 -2.32 -1.13 12.14
N LYS A 323 -2.58 -2.41 11.88
CA LYS A 323 -2.06 -3.48 12.73
C LYS A 323 -0.60 -3.72 12.36
N VAL A 324 0.32 -3.48 13.31
CA VAL A 324 1.72 -3.92 13.18
C VAL A 324 1.74 -5.43 13.38
N GLU A 325 1.60 -6.18 12.29
CA GLU A 325 1.65 -7.64 12.34
C GLU A 325 3.08 -8.13 12.16
N LYS A 326 3.62 -8.81 13.18
CA LYS A 326 4.88 -9.55 13.05
C LYS A 326 4.74 -10.62 11.96
N ILE A 327 5.85 -10.96 11.31
CA ILE A 327 5.88 -12.10 10.39
C ILE A 327 5.62 -13.36 11.23
N PRO A 328 4.53 -14.11 10.97
CA PRO A 328 4.22 -15.34 11.70
C PRO A 328 5.33 -16.39 11.52
N PRO A 329 5.28 -17.52 12.24
CA PRO A 329 6.10 -18.68 11.91
C PRO A 329 5.96 -19.03 10.43
N ILE A 330 7.07 -19.35 9.77
CA ILE A 330 7.11 -19.57 8.31
C ILE A 330 7.28 -21.06 8.02
N GLN A 331 6.45 -21.59 7.13
CA GLN A 331 6.52 -22.98 6.68
C GLN A 331 7.75 -23.18 5.78
N GLY A 332 8.77 -23.87 6.29
CA GLY A 332 9.93 -24.35 5.55
C GLY A 332 9.93 -25.88 5.46
N GLU A 333 11.11 -26.49 5.63
CA GLU A 333 11.24 -27.95 5.88
C GLU A 333 10.56 -28.33 7.21
N ARG A 334 10.57 -27.40 8.15
CA ARG A 334 9.82 -27.41 9.41
C ARG A 334 9.21 -26.02 9.63
N LEU A 335 8.37 -25.88 10.65
CA LEU A 335 7.83 -24.58 11.03
C LEU A 335 8.92 -23.72 11.68
N GLU A 336 9.39 -22.69 10.98
CA GLU A 336 10.50 -21.85 11.42
C GLU A 336 10.00 -20.63 12.21
N THR A 337 10.43 -20.51 13.47
CA THR A 337 10.04 -19.43 14.39
C THR A 337 11.13 -18.39 14.58
N THR A 338 12.41 -18.79 14.44
CA THR A 338 13.58 -17.91 14.60
C THR A 338 13.82 -17.02 13.38
N PHE A 339 14.49 -15.88 13.56
CA PHE A 339 14.84 -14.99 12.44
C PHE A 339 15.67 -15.71 11.38
N LYS A 340 16.73 -16.42 11.80
CA LYS A 340 17.62 -17.18 10.91
C LYS A 340 16.86 -18.29 10.16
N GLY A 341 15.97 -19.02 10.86
CA GLY A 341 15.12 -20.04 10.27
C GLY A 341 14.18 -19.48 9.21
N LYS A 342 13.48 -18.37 9.52
CA LYS A 342 12.61 -17.66 8.57
C LYS A 342 13.38 -17.17 7.34
N CYS A 343 14.58 -16.61 7.52
CA CYS A 343 15.44 -16.20 6.40
C CYS A 343 15.80 -17.38 5.48
N LYS A 344 16.16 -18.55 6.03
CA LYS A 344 16.44 -19.76 5.25
C LYS A 344 15.22 -20.20 4.45
N ALA A 345 14.04 -20.23 5.09
CA ALA A 345 12.78 -20.62 4.45
C ALA A 345 12.42 -19.67 3.29
N PHE A 346 12.52 -18.36 3.49
CA PHE A 346 12.31 -17.38 2.42
C PHE A 346 13.32 -17.51 1.28
N ARG A 347 14.60 -17.69 1.59
CA ARG A 347 15.65 -17.82 0.56
C ARG A 347 15.39 -19.03 -0.33
N LYS A 348 15.10 -20.20 0.26
CA LYS A 348 14.79 -21.43 -0.48
C LYS A 348 13.56 -21.28 -1.38
N ALA A 349 12.50 -20.67 -0.86
CA ALA A 349 11.22 -20.59 -1.57
C ALA A 349 11.13 -19.47 -2.62
N LEU A 350 11.84 -18.35 -2.42
CA LEU A 350 11.77 -17.17 -3.29
C LEU A 350 12.95 -17.07 -4.28
N PHE A 351 14.03 -17.80 -4.05
CA PHE A 351 15.18 -17.91 -4.96
C PHE A 351 15.47 -19.38 -5.27
N PRO A 352 14.58 -20.06 -6.01
CA PRO A 352 14.85 -21.42 -6.44
C PRO A 352 16.11 -21.46 -7.33
N PRO A 353 16.89 -22.54 -7.31
CA PRO A 353 18.00 -22.70 -8.25
C PRO A 353 17.46 -22.63 -9.69
N PRO A 354 18.24 -22.05 -10.62
CA PRO A 354 17.85 -22.07 -12.03
C PRO A 354 17.70 -23.53 -12.50
N PRO A 355 16.81 -23.82 -13.47
CA PRO A 355 16.74 -25.14 -14.08
C PRO A 355 18.11 -25.49 -14.69
N ILE A 356 18.48 -26.77 -14.63
CA ILE A 356 19.72 -27.25 -15.25
C ILE A 356 19.54 -27.12 -16.76
N SER A 357 20.14 -26.09 -17.35
CA SER A 357 20.23 -25.91 -18.80
C SER A 357 21.66 -26.13 -19.24
N ASN A 358 21.87 -26.85 -20.33
CA ASN A 358 23.17 -26.92 -20.98
C ASN A 358 23.64 -25.50 -21.34
N PRO A 359 24.92 -25.15 -21.12
CA PRO A 359 25.44 -23.86 -21.56
C PRO A 359 25.18 -23.71 -23.06
N PRO A 360 24.84 -22.49 -23.53
CA PRO A 360 24.65 -22.25 -24.95
C PRO A 360 25.94 -22.61 -25.71
N SER A 361 25.81 -23.43 -26.77
CA SER A 361 26.94 -23.77 -27.62
C SER A 361 27.29 -22.57 -28.51
N PHE A 362 28.46 -21.99 -28.31
CA PHE A 362 28.97 -20.90 -29.13
C PHE A 362 29.69 -21.40 -30.40
N ALA A 363 29.78 -22.72 -30.62
CA ALA A 363 30.51 -23.30 -31.76
C ALA A 363 29.98 -22.83 -33.12
N ASN A 364 28.66 -22.55 -33.20
CA ASN A 364 28.00 -22.05 -34.41
C ASN A 364 27.58 -20.58 -34.29
N TYR A 365 28.05 -19.86 -33.26
CA TYR A 365 27.74 -18.44 -33.11
C TYR A 365 28.47 -17.65 -34.18
N GLN A 366 27.71 -17.07 -35.10
CA GLN A 366 28.23 -16.04 -36.00
C GLN A 366 28.02 -14.68 -35.34
N GLU A 367 29.12 -13.96 -35.15
CA GLU A 367 29.09 -12.61 -34.62
C GLU A 367 28.26 -11.73 -35.55
N SER A 368 27.17 -11.19 -35.01
CA SER A 368 26.34 -10.27 -35.76
C SER A 368 27.00 -8.89 -35.74
N ASN A 369 27.05 -8.18 -36.87
CA ASN A 369 27.62 -6.82 -36.97
C ASN A 369 26.71 -5.77 -36.30
N TRP A 370 26.47 -5.91 -35.00
CA TRP A 370 25.70 -4.96 -34.22
C TRP A 370 26.61 -3.82 -33.79
N ASN A 371 26.19 -2.59 -34.02
CA ASN A 371 26.94 -1.43 -33.58
C ASN A 371 26.90 -1.34 -32.04
N TRP A 372 28.03 -1.62 -31.38
CA TRP A 372 28.20 -1.53 -29.94
C TRP A 372 29.31 -0.53 -29.58
N PRO A 373 29.04 0.79 -29.65
CA PRO A 373 30.06 1.82 -29.49
C PRO A 373 30.62 1.86 -28.07
N MET A 374 31.83 2.40 -27.88
CA MET A 374 32.38 2.63 -26.53
C MET A 374 31.45 3.49 -25.66
N LEU A 375 31.57 3.34 -24.34
CA LEU A 375 30.81 4.16 -23.39
C LEU A 375 31.18 5.65 -23.58
N SER A 376 30.17 6.52 -23.67
CA SER A 376 30.39 7.97 -23.71
C SER A 376 30.18 8.60 -22.34
N ILE A 377 30.91 9.68 -22.05
CA ILE A 377 30.79 10.39 -20.77
C ILE A 377 29.38 10.96 -20.57
N THR A 378 28.71 11.38 -21.65
CA THR A 378 27.33 11.89 -21.63
C THR A 378 26.32 10.79 -21.33
N GLU A 379 26.54 9.57 -21.83
CA GLU A 379 25.72 8.40 -21.50
C GLU A 379 25.83 8.04 -20.01
N LEU A 380 27.04 8.07 -19.46
CA LEU A 380 27.27 7.85 -18.03
C LEU A 380 26.65 8.97 -17.18
N GLU A 381 26.81 10.24 -17.57
CA GLU A 381 26.19 11.39 -16.90
C GLU A 381 24.66 11.24 -16.84
N GLN A 382 24.02 10.87 -17.96
CA GLN A 382 22.58 10.62 -18.02
C GLN A 382 22.17 9.47 -17.10
N ALA A 383 22.97 8.40 -17.05
CA ALA A 383 22.71 7.27 -16.18
C ALA A 383 22.77 7.68 -14.70
N CYS A 384 23.80 8.43 -14.29
CA CYS A 384 23.98 8.96 -12.94
C CYS A 384 22.85 9.93 -12.54
N SER A 385 22.54 10.91 -13.40
CA SER A 385 21.59 12.01 -13.13
C SER A 385 20.11 11.65 -13.35
N SER A 386 19.81 10.43 -13.81
CA SER A 386 18.44 9.98 -14.05
C SER A 386 17.55 10.16 -12.82
N LYS A 387 16.43 10.91 -12.96
CA LYS A 387 15.48 11.18 -11.87
C LYS A 387 14.67 9.93 -11.51
N ILE A 388 15.26 9.03 -10.74
CA ILE A 388 14.56 7.89 -10.15
C ILE A 388 13.88 8.38 -8.87
N LYS A 389 12.57 8.13 -8.73
CA LYS A 389 11.83 8.44 -7.49
C LYS A 389 12.41 7.60 -6.35
N SER A 390 13.25 8.22 -5.50
CA SER A 390 13.70 7.71 -4.20
C SER A 390 14.04 6.21 -4.20
N SER A 391 15.16 5.81 -4.82
CA SER A 391 15.67 4.45 -4.65
C SER A 391 16.25 4.29 -3.24
N THR A 392 15.73 3.31 -2.49
CA THR A 392 16.36 2.88 -1.24
C THR A 392 17.72 2.24 -1.59
N PRO A 393 18.81 2.62 -0.90
CA PRO A 393 20.14 2.10 -1.22
C PRO A 393 20.27 0.63 -0.81
N GLY A 394 21.34 -0.01 -1.30
CA GLY A 394 21.72 -1.37 -0.88
C GLY A 394 22.45 -1.39 0.46
N PRO A 395 23.10 -2.52 0.80
CA PRO A 395 23.90 -2.69 2.02
C PRO A 395 24.98 -1.61 2.25
N ASP A 396 25.51 -1.01 1.18
CA ASP A 396 26.49 0.09 1.21
C ASP A 396 25.90 1.44 1.65
N ALA A 397 24.57 1.58 1.66
CA ALA A 397 23.84 2.81 1.89
C ALA A 397 24.10 3.96 0.89
N ILE A 398 24.91 3.75 -0.15
CA ILE A 398 25.21 4.74 -1.19
C ILE A 398 23.95 4.95 -2.03
N THR A 399 23.45 6.19 -2.05
CA THR A 399 22.28 6.58 -2.83
C THR A 399 22.68 7.17 -4.17
N GLN A 400 21.73 7.24 -5.11
CA GLN A 400 21.99 7.84 -6.41
C GLN A 400 22.33 9.33 -6.35
N ASP A 401 21.82 10.07 -5.35
CA ASP A 401 22.21 11.47 -5.11
C ASP A 401 23.72 11.59 -4.80
N ILE A 402 24.26 10.66 -4.01
CA ILE A 402 25.69 10.62 -3.66
C ILE A 402 26.50 10.30 -4.91
N ILE A 403 26.06 9.34 -5.73
CA ILE A 403 26.72 8.99 -7.01
C ILE A 403 26.70 10.18 -7.98
N THR A 404 25.56 10.89 -8.07
CA THR A 404 25.43 12.08 -8.91
C THR A 404 26.39 13.18 -8.47
N ALA A 405 26.52 13.40 -7.15
CA ALA A 405 27.49 14.35 -6.61
C ALA A 405 28.93 13.91 -6.88
N ALA A 406 29.27 12.64 -6.66
CA ALA A 406 30.59 12.09 -6.94
C ALA A 406 30.99 12.25 -8.42
N PHE A 407 30.06 11.94 -9.34
CA PHE A 407 30.27 12.17 -10.77
C PHE A 407 30.45 13.64 -11.11
N LYS A 408 29.66 14.53 -10.52
CA LYS A 408 29.81 15.98 -10.72
C LYS A 408 31.18 16.51 -10.26
N PHE A 409 31.72 15.96 -9.17
CA PHE A 409 32.99 16.41 -8.60
C PHE A 409 34.23 15.79 -9.27
N ASN A 410 34.14 14.53 -9.71
CA ASN A 410 35.24 13.83 -10.41
C ASN A 410 34.70 13.00 -11.59
N PRO A 411 34.25 13.65 -12.67
CA PRO A 411 33.66 12.95 -13.81
C PRO A 411 34.67 12.05 -14.52
N GLU A 412 35.94 12.44 -14.59
CA GLU A 412 36.98 11.70 -15.30
C GLU A 412 37.28 10.33 -14.69
N ILE A 413 37.49 10.26 -13.37
CA ILE A 413 37.80 9.00 -12.69
C ILE A 413 36.62 8.04 -12.74
N LEU A 414 35.41 8.52 -12.48
CA LEU A 414 34.21 7.68 -12.62
C LEU A 414 34.06 7.21 -14.07
N PHE A 415 34.26 8.09 -15.06
CA PHE A 415 34.17 7.70 -16.47
C PHE A 415 35.20 6.64 -16.86
N LYS A 416 36.48 6.79 -16.50
CA LYS A 416 37.51 5.78 -16.76
C LYS A 416 37.15 4.43 -16.14
N ALA A 417 36.65 4.45 -14.92
CA ALA A 417 36.31 3.23 -14.20
C ALA A 417 35.09 2.51 -14.77
N TYR A 418 33.97 3.22 -14.97
CA TYR A 418 32.79 2.65 -15.61
C TYR A 418 33.06 2.23 -17.05
N SER A 419 33.92 2.93 -17.78
CA SER A 419 34.30 2.56 -19.15
C SER A 419 35.10 1.27 -19.17
N SER A 420 36.05 1.09 -18.25
CA SER A 420 36.82 -0.16 -18.13
C SER A 420 35.87 -1.33 -17.85
N LEU A 421 35.01 -1.21 -16.84
CA LEU A 421 34.04 -2.25 -16.50
C LEU A 421 33.06 -2.53 -17.63
N PHE A 422 32.58 -1.50 -18.32
CA PHE A 422 31.65 -1.62 -19.44
C PHE A 422 32.29 -2.31 -20.66
N ASN A 423 33.49 -1.87 -21.05
CA ASN A 423 34.17 -2.35 -22.25
C ASN A 423 34.58 -3.82 -22.12
N TYR A 424 34.98 -4.25 -20.92
CA TYR A 424 35.31 -5.65 -20.61
C TYR A 424 34.08 -6.50 -20.24
N GLY A 425 32.88 -5.91 -20.20
CA GLY A 425 31.65 -6.62 -19.82
C GLY A 425 31.63 -7.13 -18.38
N TYR A 426 32.44 -6.55 -17.49
CA TYR A 426 32.61 -7.03 -16.12
C TYR A 426 31.71 -6.30 -15.11
N HIS A 427 31.02 -7.07 -14.26
CA HIS A 427 30.19 -6.53 -13.19
C HIS A 427 30.77 -6.94 -11.81
N PRO A 428 31.35 -5.99 -11.04
CA PRO A 428 31.97 -6.25 -9.75
C PRO A 428 31.08 -6.98 -8.75
N ARG A 429 31.63 -7.94 -8.00
CA ARG A 429 30.91 -8.70 -6.97
C ARG A 429 30.40 -7.81 -5.84
N CYS A 430 31.17 -6.79 -5.43
CA CYS A 430 30.75 -5.84 -4.41
C CYS A 430 29.46 -5.07 -4.80
N TRP A 431 29.15 -4.95 -6.10
CA TRP A 431 27.93 -4.31 -6.58
C TRP A 431 26.73 -5.26 -6.68
N LYS A 432 26.98 -6.58 -6.69
CA LYS A 432 25.94 -7.64 -6.65
C LYS A 432 25.35 -7.85 -5.26
N ALA A 433 25.95 -7.25 -4.22
CA ALA A 433 25.45 -7.34 -2.86
C ALA A 433 24.10 -6.61 -2.70
N ALA A 434 23.15 -7.26 -2.01
CA ALA A 434 21.81 -6.72 -1.84
C ALA A 434 21.15 -7.13 -0.52
N THR A 435 20.22 -6.30 -0.05
CA THR A 435 19.33 -6.61 1.07
C THR A 435 17.96 -7.03 0.55
N GLY A 436 17.50 -8.25 0.87
CA GLY A 436 16.17 -8.74 0.48
C GLY A 436 15.09 -8.27 1.46
N ALA A 437 14.29 -7.26 1.08
CA ALA A 437 13.16 -6.80 1.85
C ALA A 437 11.91 -7.66 1.57
N ILE A 438 11.39 -8.34 2.60
CA ILE A 438 10.21 -9.21 2.47
C ILE A 438 8.93 -8.40 2.67
N LEU A 439 8.06 -8.38 1.66
CA LEU A 439 6.79 -7.66 1.65
C LEU A 439 5.61 -8.61 1.48
N LYS A 440 4.58 -8.46 2.32
CA LYS A 440 3.32 -9.21 2.19
C LYS A 440 2.66 -8.91 0.83
N LYS A 441 2.28 -9.95 0.08
CA LYS A 441 1.34 -9.78 -1.04
C LYS A 441 -0.03 -9.49 -0.45
N PRO A 442 -0.81 -8.56 -1.02
CA PRO A 442 -2.15 -8.27 -0.49
C PRO A 442 -3.06 -9.49 -0.57
N SER A 443 -3.95 -9.60 0.41
CA SER A 443 -5.08 -10.55 0.45
C SER A 443 -4.69 -12.03 0.24
N LYS A 444 -3.56 -12.46 0.79
CA LYS A 444 -3.21 -13.88 0.82
C LYS A 444 -3.90 -14.59 1.99
N PRO A 445 -4.39 -15.82 1.76
CA PRO A 445 -5.17 -16.56 2.76
C PRO A 445 -4.34 -17.00 3.96
N ASP A 446 -3.06 -17.29 3.75
CA ASP A 446 -2.14 -17.74 4.77
C ASP A 446 -0.77 -17.07 4.58
N TYR A 447 -0.31 -16.39 5.63
CA TYR A 447 0.98 -15.70 5.68
C TYR A 447 2.08 -16.51 6.39
N SER A 448 1.82 -17.76 6.78
CA SER A 448 2.86 -18.72 7.14
C SER A 448 3.63 -19.21 5.89
N ILE A 449 3.03 -19.12 4.70
CA ILE A 449 3.61 -19.62 3.46
C ILE A 449 4.58 -18.58 2.86
N PRO A 450 5.85 -18.92 2.58
CA PRO A 450 6.81 -17.98 1.99
C PRO A 450 6.33 -17.30 0.70
N LYS A 451 5.64 -18.05 -0.17
CA LYS A 451 5.10 -17.54 -1.45
C LYS A 451 4.00 -16.48 -1.28
N ALA A 452 3.44 -16.31 -0.08
CA ALA A 452 2.53 -15.20 0.24
C ALA A 452 3.26 -13.84 0.31
N TYR A 453 4.58 -13.83 0.22
CA TYR A 453 5.40 -12.63 0.23
C TYR A 453 6.10 -12.41 -1.12
N ARG A 454 6.57 -11.18 -1.33
CA ARG A 454 7.49 -10.78 -2.40
C ARG A 454 8.80 -10.35 -1.75
N VAL A 455 9.91 -10.76 -2.32
CA VAL A 455 11.21 -10.17 -1.99
C VAL A 455 11.44 -8.98 -2.91
N ILE A 456 11.80 -7.84 -2.34
CA ILE A 456 12.37 -6.70 -3.07
C ILE A 456 13.86 -6.67 -2.76
N THR A 457 14.68 -6.85 -3.80
CA THR A 457 16.13 -6.83 -3.70
C THR A 457 16.64 -5.39 -3.74
N LEU A 458 17.13 -4.90 -2.61
CA LEU A 458 17.79 -3.61 -2.50
C LEU A 458 19.27 -3.75 -2.87
N LEU A 459 19.56 -3.72 -4.17
CA LEU A 459 20.91 -3.83 -4.72
C LEU A 459 21.72 -2.54 -4.48
N ASN A 460 23.04 -2.63 -4.37
CA ASN A 460 23.95 -1.49 -4.30
C ASN A 460 23.78 -0.57 -5.53
N SER A 461 23.85 0.75 -5.30
CA SER A 461 23.40 1.72 -6.31
C SER A 461 24.39 1.93 -7.45
N LEU A 462 25.68 1.70 -7.22
CA LEU A 462 26.73 1.82 -8.25
C LEU A 462 26.52 0.82 -9.39
N GLY A 463 26.28 -0.46 -9.07
CA GLY A 463 25.96 -1.49 -10.07
C GLY A 463 24.73 -1.16 -10.92
N LYS A 464 23.71 -0.53 -10.33
CA LYS A 464 22.50 -0.10 -11.05
C LYS A 464 22.77 0.96 -12.12
N ILE A 465 23.86 1.73 -12.02
CA ILE A 465 24.24 2.69 -13.07
C ILE A 465 24.69 1.91 -14.31
N LEU A 466 25.58 0.94 -14.13
CA LEU A 466 26.08 0.09 -15.20
C LEU A 466 24.94 -0.74 -15.84
N GLU A 467 24.11 -1.39 -15.03
CA GLU A 467 22.94 -2.14 -15.50
C GLU A 467 21.98 -1.28 -16.32
N ARG A 468 21.79 -0.02 -15.94
CA ARG A 468 20.90 0.90 -16.66
C ARG A 468 21.42 1.25 -18.05
N ILE A 469 22.74 1.45 -18.18
CA ILE A 469 23.39 1.71 -19.46
C ILE A 469 23.18 0.49 -20.37
N ILE A 470 23.50 -0.71 -19.87
CA ILE A 470 23.32 -1.97 -20.60
C ILE A 470 21.86 -2.18 -20.99
N ALA A 471 20.93 -2.05 -20.04
CA ALA A 471 19.50 -2.24 -20.27
C ALA A 471 18.94 -1.28 -21.33
N LYS A 472 19.41 -0.01 -21.34
CA LYS A 472 19.01 0.98 -22.36
C LYS A 472 19.51 0.58 -23.75
N ARG A 473 20.75 0.12 -23.86
CA ARG A 473 21.34 -0.36 -25.14
C ARG A 473 20.66 -1.62 -25.65
N LEU A 474 20.46 -2.63 -24.79
CA LEU A 474 19.74 -3.86 -25.14
C LEU A 474 18.28 -3.57 -25.53
N SER A 475 17.61 -2.66 -24.83
CA SER A 475 16.26 -2.25 -25.20
C SER A 475 16.24 -1.55 -26.57
N SER A 476 17.25 -0.75 -26.90
CA SER A 476 17.34 -0.12 -28.22
C SER A 476 17.53 -1.18 -29.31
N LEU A 477 18.47 -2.11 -29.13
CA LEU A 477 18.72 -3.20 -30.07
C LEU A 477 17.46 -4.05 -30.28
N ALA A 478 16.81 -4.47 -29.20
CA ALA A 478 15.60 -5.29 -29.25
C ALA A 478 14.46 -4.63 -30.05
N GLU A 479 14.37 -3.30 -30.05
CA GLU A 479 13.37 -2.55 -30.81
C GLU A 479 13.81 -2.24 -32.25
N THR A 480 15.11 -2.27 -32.57
CA THR A 480 15.64 -1.99 -33.92
C THR A 480 15.96 -3.23 -34.74
N THR A 481 15.97 -4.43 -34.14
CA THR A 481 16.44 -5.67 -34.78
C THR A 481 15.36 -6.76 -34.91
N ASP A 482 14.08 -6.42 -34.75
CA ASP A 482 12.93 -7.37 -34.75
C ASP A 482 13.12 -8.63 -33.88
N LEU A 483 14.05 -8.55 -32.90
CA LEU A 483 14.45 -9.65 -32.04
C LEU A 483 13.33 -10.11 -31.09
N LEU A 484 12.36 -9.22 -30.83
CA LEU A 484 11.21 -9.50 -29.99
C LEU A 484 9.94 -9.58 -30.83
N HIS A 485 9.19 -10.67 -30.67
CA HIS A 485 7.89 -10.85 -31.31
C HIS A 485 6.96 -9.66 -31.05
N SER A 486 6.13 -9.31 -32.02
CA SER A 486 5.22 -8.14 -31.96
C SER A 486 4.27 -8.18 -30.76
N SER A 487 3.77 -9.37 -30.43
CA SER A 487 2.90 -9.67 -29.27
C SER A 487 3.61 -9.70 -27.91
N GLN A 488 4.94 -9.65 -27.86
CA GLN A 488 5.66 -9.49 -26.60
C GLN A 488 5.57 -8.03 -26.17
N ILE A 489 4.89 -7.77 -25.05
CA ILE A 489 4.50 -6.42 -24.58
C ILE A 489 5.15 -6.08 -23.24
N GLY A 490 5.37 -7.08 -22.38
CA GLY A 490 5.98 -6.90 -21.07
C GLY A 490 7.42 -6.40 -21.16
N GLY A 491 7.74 -5.35 -20.40
CA GLY A 491 9.11 -4.82 -20.29
C GLY A 491 9.62 -4.00 -21.49
N ARG A 492 8.77 -3.75 -22.51
CA ARG A 492 9.15 -2.98 -23.70
C ARG A 492 8.92 -1.49 -23.56
N ASN A 493 9.73 -0.73 -24.27
CA ASN A 493 9.61 0.73 -24.29
C ASN A 493 8.26 1.13 -24.91
N LYS A 494 7.56 2.07 -24.24
CA LYS A 494 6.27 2.63 -24.68
C LYS A 494 5.13 1.59 -24.84
N LYS A 495 5.30 0.37 -24.34
CA LYS A 495 4.25 -0.66 -24.26
C LYS A 495 3.86 -0.91 -22.81
N SER A 496 2.62 -1.30 -22.57
CA SER A 496 2.05 -1.49 -21.24
C SER A 496 1.07 -2.66 -21.21
N ALA A 497 0.73 -3.13 -20.01
CA ALA A 497 -0.30 -4.15 -19.84
C ALA A 497 -1.67 -3.73 -20.41
N ILE A 498 -1.92 -2.42 -20.55
CA ILE A 498 -3.14 -1.91 -21.19
C ILE A 498 -3.11 -2.20 -22.69
N ASP A 499 -1.96 -2.07 -23.33
CA ASP A 499 -1.83 -2.34 -24.77
C ASP A 499 -2.05 -3.83 -25.06
N ALA A 500 -1.61 -4.71 -24.15
CA ALA A 500 -1.94 -6.14 -24.21
C ALA A 500 -3.45 -6.39 -24.11
N ALA A 501 -4.13 -5.73 -23.17
CA ALA A 501 -5.58 -5.85 -23.03
C ALA A 501 -6.33 -5.30 -24.25
N LEU A 502 -5.87 -4.19 -24.83
CA LEU A 502 -6.47 -3.60 -26.03
C LEU A 502 -6.29 -4.51 -27.25
N LEU A 503 -5.10 -5.08 -27.46
CA LEU A 503 -4.86 -6.05 -28.52
C LEU A 503 -5.76 -7.28 -28.37
N LEU A 504 -5.94 -7.78 -27.15
CA LEU A 504 -6.86 -8.88 -26.88
C LEU A 504 -8.31 -8.50 -27.22
N VAL A 505 -8.77 -7.31 -26.80
CA VAL A 505 -10.12 -6.84 -27.09
C VAL A 505 -10.35 -6.65 -28.60
N ASP A 506 -9.37 -6.08 -29.30
CA ASP A 506 -9.41 -5.88 -30.75
C ASP A 506 -9.49 -7.21 -31.50
N GLN A 507 -8.65 -8.19 -31.13
CA GLN A 507 -8.70 -9.54 -31.67
C GLN A 507 -10.07 -10.19 -31.45
N ILE A 508 -10.63 -10.08 -30.24
CA ILE A 508 -11.98 -10.59 -29.92
C ILE A 508 -13.03 -9.93 -30.82
N GLN A 509 -12.97 -8.61 -30.99
CA GLN A 509 -13.94 -7.87 -31.81
C GLN A 509 -13.83 -8.21 -33.29
N HIS A 510 -12.62 -8.29 -33.84
CA HIS A 510 -12.38 -8.62 -35.24
C HIS A 510 -12.86 -10.03 -35.57
N LYS A 511 -12.56 -11.01 -34.71
CA LYS A 511 -13.01 -12.40 -34.87
C LYS A 511 -14.54 -12.51 -34.76
N LYS A 512 -15.15 -11.77 -33.84
CA LYS A 512 -16.61 -11.67 -33.73
C LYS A 512 -17.27 -11.09 -34.99
N GLN A 513 -16.64 -10.10 -35.64
CA GLN A 513 -17.13 -9.53 -36.91
C GLN A 513 -17.05 -10.54 -38.08
N GLN A 514 -16.11 -11.47 -38.04
CA GLN A 514 -15.99 -12.56 -39.01
C GLN A 514 -16.97 -13.72 -38.73
N GLY A 515 -17.90 -13.57 -37.80
CA GLY A 515 -18.82 -14.63 -37.38
C GLY A 515 -18.14 -15.75 -36.59
N GLN A 516 -16.89 -15.57 -36.18
CA GLN A 516 -16.15 -16.54 -35.38
C GLN A 516 -16.50 -16.37 -33.90
N ILE A 517 -16.75 -17.47 -33.21
CA ILE A 517 -16.90 -17.49 -31.76
C ILE A 517 -15.51 -17.28 -31.16
N THR A 518 -15.41 -16.37 -30.19
CA THR A 518 -14.16 -16.10 -29.47
C THR A 518 -14.36 -16.44 -28.01
N SER A 519 -13.63 -17.44 -27.55
CA SER A 519 -13.54 -17.82 -26.14
C SER A 519 -12.10 -17.62 -25.66
N THR A 520 -11.95 -17.32 -24.38
CA THR A 520 -10.64 -17.35 -23.69
C THR A 520 -10.71 -18.39 -22.58
N VAL A 521 -11.21 -19.60 -22.91
CA VAL A 521 -11.41 -20.72 -21.96
C VAL A 521 -11.51 -22.09 -22.67
N GLU A 522 -11.06 -22.23 -23.93
CA GLU A 522 -11.38 -23.42 -24.73
C GLU A 522 -10.49 -24.63 -24.44
N GLU A 523 -9.27 -24.41 -23.95
CA GLU A 523 -8.31 -25.49 -23.67
C GLU A 523 -8.80 -26.35 -22.50
N GLU A 524 -9.30 -25.73 -21.42
CA GLU A 524 -9.77 -26.45 -20.24
C GLU A 524 -11.07 -27.24 -20.48
N ALA A 525 -11.96 -26.77 -21.34
CA ALA A 525 -13.17 -27.50 -21.71
C ALA A 525 -12.84 -28.74 -22.58
N ILE A 526 -11.86 -28.62 -23.46
CA ILE A 526 -11.34 -29.73 -24.28
C ILE A 526 -10.64 -30.75 -23.38
N GLU A 527 -9.77 -30.30 -22.46
CA GLU A 527 -9.11 -31.14 -21.47
C GLU A 527 -10.12 -31.88 -20.58
N HIS A 528 -11.14 -31.19 -20.08
CA HIS A 528 -12.20 -31.81 -19.27
C HIS A 528 -12.95 -32.89 -20.05
N LYS A 529 -13.36 -32.61 -21.30
CA LYS A 529 -14.02 -33.58 -22.18
C LYS A 529 -13.11 -34.78 -22.50
N ALA A 530 -11.81 -34.58 -22.62
CA ALA A 530 -10.84 -35.65 -22.85
C ALA A 530 -10.59 -36.48 -21.57
N TYR A 531 -10.49 -35.83 -20.42
CA TYR A 531 -10.30 -36.46 -19.11
C TYR A 531 -11.48 -37.37 -18.75
N ILE A 532 -12.71 -36.88 -18.92
CA ILE A 532 -13.92 -37.67 -18.64
C ILE A 532 -13.98 -38.95 -19.51
N LYS A 533 -13.44 -38.93 -20.73
CA LYS A 533 -13.37 -40.11 -21.62
C LYS A 533 -12.30 -41.15 -21.23
N THR A 534 -11.27 -40.74 -20.50
CA THR A 534 -10.07 -41.56 -20.21
C THR A 534 -9.96 -41.98 -18.74
N ARG A 535 -11.00 -41.69 -17.96
CA ARG A 535 -11.08 -41.87 -16.52
C ARG A 535 -11.27 -43.33 -16.09
N LEU A 536 -10.85 -43.64 -14.85
CA LEU A 536 -10.99 -44.92 -14.17
C LEU A 536 -12.45 -45.35 -13.92
N ASP A 537 -12.71 -46.66 -13.99
CA ASP A 537 -14.05 -47.27 -13.94
C ASP A 537 -14.80 -47.12 -12.59
N ASN A 538 -14.13 -46.72 -11.50
CA ASN A 538 -14.72 -46.66 -10.14
C ASN A 538 -14.95 -45.24 -9.60
N CYS A 539 -14.95 -44.22 -10.46
CA CYS A 539 -15.20 -42.84 -10.04
C CYS A 539 -16.62 -42.39 -10.42
N THR A 540 -17.27 -41.57 -9.58
CA THR A 540 -18.57 -40.92 -9.83
C THR A 540 -18.40 -39.40 -10.04
N THR A 541 -19.00 -38.84 -11.10
CA THR A 541 -18.91 -37.40 -11.40
C THR A 541 -20.17 -36.69 -10.93
N ILE A 542 -20.05 -35.55 -10.29
CA ILE A 542 -21.19 -34.74 -9.86
C ILE A 542 -21.00 -33.32 -10.38
N TYR A 543 -22.04 -32.74 -10.95
CA TYR A 543 -22.06 -31.34 -11.38
C TYR A 543 -23.09 -30.59 -10.54
N SER A 544 -22.78 -29.34 -10.21
CA SER A 544 -23.70 -28.43 -9.52
C SER A 544 -23.72 -27.06 -10.19
N ASP A 545 -24.89 -26.44 -10.23
CA ASP A 545 -25.07 -25.07 -10.72
C ASP A 545 -26.21 -24.36 -9.97
N ALA A 546 -26.26 -23.04 -10.05
CA ALA A 546 -27.33 -22.22 -9.52
C ALA A 546 -27.76 -21.12 -10.48
N SER A 547 -29.07 -20.87 -10.52
CA SER A 547 -29.65 -19.95 -11.50
C SER A 547 -30.69 -19.02 -10.87
N GLN A 548 -30.77 -17.81 -11.43
CA GLN A 548 -31.84 -16.85 -11.17
C GLN A 548 -32.52 -16.48 -12.48
N ILE A 549 -33.83 -16.69 -12.56
CA ILE A 549 -34.63 -16.33 -13.72
C ILE A 549 -35.48 -15.09 -13.42
N LYS A 550 -35.82 -14.32 -14.46
CA LYS A 550 -36.47 -13.00 -14.34
C LYS A 550 -37.85 -13.05 -13.68
N ASP A 551 -38.61 -14.12 -13.92
CA ASP A 551 -39.95 -14.38 -13.38
C ASP A 551 -39.94 -15.54 -12.37
N GLY A 552 -38.79 -15.77 -11.73
CA GLY A 552 -38.58 -16.86 -10.77
C GLY A 552 -38.90 -16.44 -9.35
N ASN A 553 -39.21 -17.42 -8.52
CA ASN A 553 -39.55 -17.21 -7.12
C ASN A 553 -38.31 -17.22 -6.19
N GLY A 554 -37.11 -17.42 -6.73
CA GLY A 554 -35.88 -17.41 -5.94
C GLY A 554 -34.64 -17.84 -6.73
N ILE A 555 -33.63 -18.30 -6.01
CA ILE A 555 -32.42 -18.90 -6.58
C ILE A 555 -32.62 -20.42 -6.60
N GLY A 556 -32.68 -20.97 -7.81
CA GLY A 556 -32.70 -22.42 -8.01
C GLY A 556 -31.30 -23.00 -8.00
N VAL A 557 -31.17 -24.22 -7.51
CA VAL A 557 -29.94 -24.98 -7.39
C VAL A 557 -30.20 -26.35 -8.00
N GLY A 558 -29.29 -26.81 -8.85
CA GLY A 558 -29.36 -28.11 -9.49
C GLY A 558 -28.10 -28.91 -9.22
N ILE A 559 -28.26 -30.21 -8.92
CA ILE A 559 -27.16 -31.17 -8.88
C ILE A 559 -27.50 -32.40 -9.70
N VAL A 560 -26.49 -32.98 -10.34
CA VAL A 560 -26.61 -34.21 -11.13
C VAL A 560 -25.35 -35.06 -10.97
N ALA A 561 -25.51 -36.37 -10.80
CA ALA A 561 -24.42 -37.32 -10.71
C ALA A 561 -24.45 -38.34 -11.86
N TYR A 562 -23.27 -38.67 -12.37
CA TYR A 562 -23.04 -39.64 -13.44
C TYR A 562 -22.11 -40.76 -12.95
N ASN A 563 -22.41 -42.01 -13.31
CA ASN A 563 -21.49 -43.13 -13.12
C ASN A 563 -20.33 -43.08 -14.14
N SER A 564 -19.40 -44.03 -14.04
CA SER A 564 -18.26 -44.15 -14.97
C SER A 564 -18.67 -44.32 -16.44
N THR A 565 -19.84 -44.91 -16.71
CA THR A 565 -20.41 -45.04 -18.06
C THR A 565 -21.16 -43.79 -18.56
N GLN A 566 -21.06 -42.66 -17.87
CA GLN A 566 -21.75 -41.40 -18.19
C GLN A 566 -23.29 -41.51 -18.17
N GLN A 567 -23.85 -42.46 -17.42
CA GLN A 567 -25.28 -42.54 -17.17
C GLN A 567 -25.65 -41.72 -15.93
N GLU A 568 -26.70 -40.90 -16.04
CA GLU A 568 -27.25 -40.13 -14.91
C GLU A 568 -27.79 -41.10 -13.86
N ILE A 569 -27.18 -41.14 -12.68
CA ILE A 569 -27.56 -42.02 -11.56
C ILE A 569 -28.32 -41.27 -10.47
N TYR A 570 -28.25 -39.94 -10.46
CA TYR A 570 -28.91 -39.10 -9.48
C TYR A 570 -29.07 -37.69 -10.00
N SER A 571 -30.18 -37.05 -9.67
CA SER A 571 -30.35 -35.60 -9.79
C SER A 571 -31.23 -35.08 -8.68
N GLU A 572 -30.95 -33.87 -8.22
CA GLU A 572 -31.73 -33.15 -7.22
C GLU A 572 -31.77 -31.67 -7.61
N LYS A 573 -32.89 -31.02 -7.29
CA LYS A 573 -33.08 -29.60 -7.53
C LYS A 573 -33.80 -28.97 -6.33
N THR A 574 -33.43 -27.74 -5.98
CA THR A 574 -34.05 -27.03 -4.86
C THR A 574 -34.04 -25.52 -5.07
N ASN A 575 -34.97 -24.81 -4.44
CA ASN A 575 -35.03 -23.34 -4.44
C ASN A 575 -34.74 -22.80 -3.03
N ILE A 576 -33.66 -22.03 -2.91
CA ILE A 576 -33.14 -21.56 -1.61
C ILE A 576 -33.72 -20.22 -1.14
N GLY A 577 -34.58 -19.55 -1.92
CA GLY A 577 -35.23 -18.30 -1.51
C GLY A 577 -34.99 -17.10 -2.41
N GLU A 578 -35.92 -16.15 -2.36
CA GLU A 578 -35.87 -14.85 -3.07
C GLU A 578 -34.83 -13.88 -2.49
N TYR A 579 -34.45 -14.02 -1.23
CA TYR A 579 -33.47 -13.16 -0.54
C TYR A 579 -32.06 -13.76 -0.48
N GLN A 580 -31.76 -14.58 -1.49
CA GLN A 580 -30.47 -15.21 -1.71
C GLN A 580 -29.81 -14.62 -2.97
N LEU A 581 -28.50 -14.80 -3.11
CA LEU A 581 -27.78 -14.49 -4.35
C LEU A 581 -27.51 -15.79 -5.09
N VAL A 582 -27.31 -15.74 -6.42
CA VAL A 582 -26.85 -16.90 -7.21
C VAL A 582 -25.62 -17.54 -6.55
N TYR A 583 -24.66 -16.73 -6.09
CA TYR A 583 -23.51 -17.16 -5.30
C TYR A 583 -23.83 -18.04 -4.07
N ASN A 584 -24.96 -17.82 -3.41
CA ASN A 584 -25.39 -18.66 -2.29
C ASN A 584 -25.92 -20.01 -2.79
N GLY A 585 -26.61 -20.01 -3.94
CA GLY A 585 -27.05 -21.23 -4.61
C GLY A 585 -25.88 -22.10 -5.06
N GLU A 586 -24.81 -21.48 -5.54
CA GLU A 586 -23.57 -22.16 -5.93
C GLU A 586 -22.94 -22.91 -4.74
N LEU A 587 -22.92 -22.25 -3.58
CA LEU A 587 -22.45 -22.87 -2.34
C LEU A 587 -23.38 -23.98 -1.87
N GLU A 588 -24.71 -23.81 -2.00
CA GLU A 588 -25.68 -24.86 -1.71
C GLU A 588 -25.50 -26.06 -2.63
N GLY A 589 -25.32 -25.85 -3.95
CA GLY A 589 -25.15 -26.92 -4.93
C GLY A 589 -23.94 -27.79 -4.63
N ILE A 590 -22.79 -27.16 -4.37
CA ILE A 590 -21.59 -27.89 -3.92
C ILE A 590 -21.87 -28.63 -2.60
N THR A 591 -22.58 -27.99 -1.67
CA THR A 591 -22.91 -28.60 -0.36
C THR A 591 -23.79 -29.84 -0.51
N LEU A 592 -24.83 -29.78 -1.34
CA LEU A 592 -25.73 -30.90 -1.61
C LEU A 592 -24.97 -32.04 -2.28
N ALA A 593 -24.04 -31.74 -3.20
CA ALA A 593 -23.16 -32.75 -3.79
C ALA A 593 -22.30 -33.45 -2.72
N PHE A 594 -21.69 -32.71 -1.78
CA PHE A 594 -20.96 -33.32 -0.65
C PHE A 594 -21.88 -34.17 0.24
N GLU A 595 -23.09 -33.70 0.54
CA GLU A 595 -24.06 -34.43 1.36
C GLU A 595 -24.58 -35.70 0.67
N TYR A 596 -24.74 -35.68 -0.65
CA TYR A 596 -25.05 -36.85 -1.46
C TYR A 596 -23.93 -37.89 -1.34
N VAL A 597 -22.67 -37.51 -1.57
CA VAL A 597 -21.51 -38.41 -1.44
C VAL A 597 -21.41 -38.98 -0.02
N ALA A 598 -21.62 -38.15 1.01
CA ALA A 598 -21.61 -38.60 2.39
C ALA A 598 -22.67 -39.69 2.66
N LYS A 599 -23.83 -39.63 2.00
CA LYS A 599 -24.89 -40.65 2.12
C LYS A 599 -24.55 -41.91 1.33
N THR A 600 -24.12 -41.80 0.09
CA THR A 600 -24.03 -42.92 -0.86
C THR A 600 -22.66 -43.61 -0.94
N ALA A 601 -21.57 -42.93 -0.55
CA ALA A 601 -20.22 -43.45 -0.71
C ALA A 601 -20.00 -44.76 0.04
N THR A 602 -19.28 -45.67 -0.62
CA THR A 602 -18.74 -46.91 -0.05
C THR A 602 -17.20 -46.87 -0.06
N ARG A 603 -16.58 -47.86 0.60
CA ARG A 603 -15.13 -47.91 0.77
C ARG A 603 -14.40 -47.94 -0.57
N ASP A 604 -13.31 -47.17 -0.68
CA ASP A 604 -12.42 -47.08 -1.84
C ASP A 604 -13.09 -46.56 -3.13
N GLN A 605 -14.26 -45.91 -3.03
CA GLN A 605 -14.87 -45.16 -4.13
C GLN A 605 -14.32 -43.74 -4.25
N GLU A 606 -14.28 -43.23 -5.47
CA GLU A 606 -13.80 -41.89 -5.79
C GLU A 606 -14.95 -41.03 -6.36
N PHE A 607 -15.00 -39.76 -5.94
CA PHE A 607 -16.01 -38.81 -6.35
C PHE A 607 -15.37 -37.50 -6.81
N GLU A 608 -15.83 -36.96 -7.93
CA GLU A 608 -15.39 -35.67 -8.47
C GLU A 608 -16.59 -34.74 -8.59
N ILE A 609 -16.59 -33.67 -7.78
CA ILE A 609 -17.60 -32.61 -7.83
C ILE A 609 -17.06 -31.46 -8.67
N TYR A 610 -17.79 -31.09 -9.71
CA TYR A 610 -17.49 -29.98 -10.59
C TYR A 610 -18.49 -28.84 -10.34
N ALA A 611 -17.94 -27.63 -10.19
CA ALA A 611 -18.71 -26.39 -10.14
C ALA A 611 -18.04 -25.34 -11.02
N ASP A 612 -18.84 -24.49 -11.66
CA ASP A 612 -18.31 -23.45 -12.55
C ASP A 612 -18.00 -22.12 -11.85
N ASN A 613 -18.43 -21.99 -10.60
CA ASN A 613 -18.19 -20.83 -9.77
C ASN A 613 -16.89 -20.95 -8.95
N GLN A 614 -15.79 -20.43 -9.49
CA GLN A 614 -14.51 -20.39 -8.78
C GLN A 614 -14.62 -19.70 -7.42
N ALA A 615 -15.43 -18.65 -7.28
CA ALA A 615 -15.57 -17.94 -6.00
C ALA A 615 -16.20 -18.83 -4.92
N ALA A 616 -17.18 -19.67 -5.27
CA ALA A 616 -17.77 -20.65 -4.38
C ALA A 616 -16.76 -21.73 -3.94
N ILE A 617 -15.99 -22.28 -4.89
CA ILE A 617 -14.91 -23.25 -4.58
C ILE A 617 -13.86 -22.61 -3.65
N TYR A 618 -13.39 -21.41 -3.97
CA TYR A 618 -12.43 -20.69 -3.13
C TYR A 618 -12.99 -20.39 -1.75
N ARG A 619 -14.28 -20.06 -1.65
CA ARG A 619 -14.93 -19.79 -0.38
C ARG A 619 -14.88 -21.00 0.53
N LEU A 620 -15.04 -22.22 0.02
CA LEU A 620 -15.06 -23.46 0.82
C LEU A 620 -13.68 -23.86 1.37
N LYS A 621 -12.58 -23.31 0.85
CA LYS A 621 -11.21 -23.72 1.21
C LYS A 621 -10.81 -23.42 2.66
N ASN A 622 -11.21 -22.27 3.22
CA ASN A 622 -10.81 -21.83 4.56
C ASN A 622 -12.03 -21.35 5.37
N LEU A 623 -12.22 -21.88 6.58
CA LEU A 623 -13.24 -21.42 7.53
C LEU A 623 -13.06 -19.92 7.84
N SER A 624 -14.14 -19.15 7.72
CA SER A 624 -14.18 -17.74 8.16
C SER A 624 -15.60 -17.27 8.41
N ASP A 625 -15.76 -16.22 9.21
CA ASP A 625 -17.06 -15.61 9.58
C ASP A 625 -17.68 -14.73 8.48
N ASN A 626 -17.23 -14.90 7.24
CA ASN A 626 -17.74 -14.17 6.07
C ASN A 626 -19.01 -14.82 5.53
N PRO A 627 -19.81 -14.11 4.70
CA PRO A 627 -20.98 -14.67 4.05
C PRO A 627 -20.68 -16.04 3.41
N GLY A 628 -21.54 -17.01 3.71
CA GLY A 628 -21.43 -18.39 3.27
C GLY A 628 -20.77 -19.38 4.23
N GLN A 629 -20.49 -18.97 5.48
CA GLN A 629 -19.96 -19.84 6.54
C GLN A 629 -20.82 -21.10 6.78
N GLN A 630 -22.15 -20.98 6.70
CA GLN A 630 -23.06 -22.12 6.94
C GLN A 630 -22.82 -23.30 5.99
N TRP A 631 -22.58 -23.01 4.70
CA TRP A 631 -22.29 -24.03 3.68
C TRP A 631 -20.92 -24.67 3.91
N GLN A 632 -19.92 -23.88 4.35
CA GLN A 632 -18.62 -24.46 4.73
C GLN A 632 -18.75 -25.49 5.84
N LEU A 633 -19.52 -25.17 6.89
CA LEU A 633 -19.71 -26.06 8.03
C LEU A 633 -20.41 -27.36 7.60
N ARG A 634 -21.42 -27.26 6.71
CA ARG A 634 -22.09 -28.43 6.12
C ARG A 634 -21.15 -29.27 5.27
N CYS A 635 -20.41 -28.68 4.34
CA CYS A 635 -19.40 -29.37 3.53
C CYS A 635 -18.36 -30.07 4.40
N LEU A 636 -17.86 -29.41 5.46
CA LEU A 636 -16.88 -30.01 6.38
C LEU A 636 -17.46 -31.18 7.17
N LYS A 637 -18.73 -31.11 7.58
CA LYS A 637 -19.41 -32.21 8.24
C LYS A 637 -19.55 -33.40 7.30
N ALA A 638 -20.00 -33.17 6.06
CA ALA A 638 -20.12 -34.19 5.03
C ALA A 638 -18.75 -34.80 4.68
N ALA A 639 -17.71 -33.99 4.47
CA ALA A 639 -16.36 -34.44 4.17
C ALA A 639 -15.76 -35.33 5.29
N LYS A 640 -16.05 -35.04 6.56
CA LYS A 640 -15.66 -35.91 7.69
C LYS A 640 -16.31 -37.29 7.58
N THR A 641 -17.59 -37.36 7.26
CA THR A 641 -18.32 -38.62 7.05
C THR A 641 -17.76 -39.42 5.87
N ILE A 642 -17.46 -38.75 4.75
CA ILE A 642 -16.86 -39.38 3.56
C ILE A 642 -15.50 -39.99 3.91
N ARG A 643 -14.66 -39.25 4.65
CA ARG A 643 -13.36 -39.73 5.11
C ARG A 643 -13.47 -40.93 6.04
N GLN A 644 -14.46 -40.95 6.94
CA GLN A 644 -14.72 -42.11 7.82
C GLN A 644 -15.12 -43.36 7.03
N LYS A 645 -15.81 -43.19 5.90
CA LYS A 645 -16.17 -44.27 4.97
C LYS A 645 -15.02 -44.72 4.07
N GLN A 646 -13.83 -44.12 4.19
CA GLN A 646 -12.66 -44.39 3.35
C GLN A 646 -12.94 -44.18 1.85
N ALA A 647 -13.77 -43.19 1.53
CA ALA A 647 -13.98 -42.72 0.16
C ALA A 647 -13.18 -41.44 -0.08
N THR A 648 -12.84 -41.19 -1.34
CA THR A 648 -12.07 -40.01 -1.76
C THR A 648 -12.98 -39.06 -2.52
N ILE A 649 -12.83 -37.75 -2.26
CA ILE A 649 -13.62 -36.70 -2.89
C ILE A 649 -12.72 -35.57 -3.39
N HIS A 650 -12.94 -35.16 -4.63
CA HIS A 650 -12.27 -34.06 -5.29
C HIS A 650 -13.28 -32.96 -5.63
N LEU A 651 -12.99 -31.72 -5.25
CA LEU A 651 -13.75 -30.55 -5.69
C LEU A 651 -12.95 -29.83 -6.76
N LEU A 652 -13.49 -29.80 -7.97
CA LEU A 652 -12.83 -29.35 -9.18
C LEU A 652 -13.64 -28.21 -9.81
N TRP A 653 -12.94 -27.34 -10.53
CA TRP A 653 -13.59 -26.29 -11.31
C TRP A 653 -13.86 -26.79 -12.74
N ALA A 654 -15.03 -26.47 -13.29
CA ALA A 654 -15.36 -26.70 -14.69
C ALA A 654 -15.75 -25.36 -15.38
N PRO A 655 -15.41 -25.14 -16.66
CA PRO A 655 -15.85 -23.96 -17.37
C PRO A 655 -17.36 -24.00 -17.68
N GLY A 656 -18.11 -22.99 -17.24
CA GLY A 656 -19.54 -22.86 -17.54
C GLY A 656 -19.83 -22.47 -19.00
N HIS A 657 -21.00 -22.87 -19.53
CA HIS A 657 -21.48 -22.58 -20.89
C HIS A 657 -20.54 -23.04 -22.04
N THR A 658 -19.92 -24.21 -21.90
CA THR A 658 -18.97 -24.79 -22.88
C THR A 658 -19.37 -26.18 -23.40
N ASP A 659 -20.68 -26.47 -23.41
CA ASP A 659 -21.23 -27.77 -23.84
C ASP A 659 -20.69 -28.97 -23.04
N ILE A 660 -20.45 -28.79 -21.74
CA ILE A 660 -20.19 -29.90 -20.83
C ILE A 660 -21.54 -30.46 -20.39
N VAL A 661 -21.89 -31.65 -20.88
CA VAL A 661 -23.21 -32.28 -20.71
C VAL A 661 -23.71 -32.23 -19.26
N GLY A 662 -22.85 -32.57 -18.30
CA GLY A 662 -23.23 -32.56 -16.89
C GLY A 662 -23.45 -31.15 -16.32
N ASN A 663 -22.68 -30.15 -16.76
CA ASN A 663 -22.87 -28.76 -16.32
C ASN A 663 -24.14 -28.16 -16.92
N GLU A 664 -24.40 -28.40 -18.20
CA GLU A 664 -25.65 -27.97 -18.87
C GLU A 664 -26.89 -28.63 -18.23
N ARG A 665 -26.76 -29.88 -17.79
CA ARG A 665 -27.82 -30.58 -17.06
C ARG A 665 -28.05 -29.98 -15.67
N ALA A 666 -26.99 -29.61 -14.94
CA ALA A 666 -27.10 -28.92 -13.66
C ALA A 666 -27.75 -27.53 -13.80
N ASP A 667 -27.36 -26.75 -14.82
CA ASP A 667 -27.96 -25.44 -15.15
C ASP A 667 -29.45 -25.58 -15.47
N TYR A 668 -29.83 -26.58 -16.27
CA TYR A 668 -31.22 -26.88 -16.56
C TYR A 668 -32.02 -27.15 -15.27
N LEU A 669 -31.51 -28.00 -14.37
CA LEU A 669 -32.16 -28.30 -13.09
C LEU A 669 -32.28 -27.06 -12.20
N ALA A 670 -31.24 -26.21 -12.17
CA ALA A 670 -31.24 -24.96 -11.43
C ALA A 670 -32.30 -23.98 -11.97
N LYS A 671 -32.43 -23.84 -13.28
CA LYS A 671 -33.46 -23.01 -13.94
C LYS A 671 -34.87 -23.51 -13.67
N GLU A 672 -35.08 -24.82 -13.66
CA GLU A 672 -36.37 -25.41 -13.29
C GLU A 672 -36.71 -25.17 -11.82
N ALA A 673 -35.74 -25.38 -10.90
CA ALA A 673 -35.95 -25.10 -9.49
C ALA A 673 -36.24 -23.62 -9.20
N ALA A 674 -35.65 -22.68 -9.94
CA ALA A 674 -35.90 -21.25 -9.74
C ALA A 674 -37.38 -20.85 -9.97
N LYS A 675 -38.16 -21.68 -10.66
CA LYS A 675 -39.61 -21.52 -10.86
C LYS A 675 -40.44 -22.05 -9.68
N GLU A 676 -39.89 -22.98 -8.91
CA GLU A 676 -40.59 -23.63 -7.79
C GLU A 676 -40.73 -22.69 -6.59
N VAL A 677 -41.67 -23.01 -5.70
CA VAL A 677 -41.88 -22.24 -4.47
C VAL A 677 -40.65 -22.44 -3.55
N PRO A 678 -40.07 -21.37 -2.98
CA PRO A 678 -38.84 -21.50 -2.21
C PRO A 678 -39.03 -22.26 -0.90
N GLN A 679 -38.02 -23.03 -0.51
CA GLN A 679 -38.01 -23.75 0.76
C GLN A 679 -37.82 -22.82 1.97
N SER A 680 -37.29 -21.61 1.76
CA SER A 680 -36.98 -20.66 2.83
C SER A 680 -37.17 -19.21 2.38
N SER A 681 -37.65 -18.37 3.29
CA SER A 681 -37.72 -16.91 3.15
C SER A 681 -36.60 -16.19 3.91
N THR A 682 -35.54 -16.90 4.31
CA THR A 682 -34.42 -16.33 5.06
C THR A 682 -33.61 -15.35 4.22
N LYS A 683 -33.25 -14.22 4.83
CA LYS A 683 -32.44 -13.17 4.19
C LYS A 683 -30.96 -13.42 4.43
N SER A 684 -30.19 -13.59 3.37
CA SER A 684 -28.74 -13.77 3.51
C SER A 684 -28.01 -12.46 3.79
N ILE A 685 -26.93 -12.53 4.58
CA ILE A 685 -26.04 -11.40 4.85
C ILE A 685 -25.46 -10.83 3.54
N ALA A 686 -25.15 -11.71 2.57
CA ALA A 686 -24.66 -11.29 1.26
C ALA A 686 -25.70 -10.44 0.51
N TYR A 687 -26.96 -10.87 0.50
CA TYR A 687 -28.06 -10.11 -0.10
C TYR A 687 -28.24 -8.74 0.57
N LEU A 688 -28.28 -8.69 1.91
CA LEU A 688 -28.38 -7.43 2.65
C LEU A 688 -27.25 -6.45 2.31
N GLY A 689 -26.01 -6.95 2.17
CA GLY A 689 -24.88 -6.15 1.73
C GLY A 689 -25.09 -5.49 0.36
N THR A 690 -25.73 -6.19 -0.59
CA THR A 690 -26.05 -5.62 -1.91
C THR A 690 -27.14 -4.55 -1.84
N VAL A 691 -28.13 -4.70 -0.94
CA VAL A 691 -29.20 -3.73 -0.72
C VAL A 691 -28.62 -2.43 -0.15
N ILE A 692 -27.78 -2.52 0.88
CA ILE A 692 -27.09 -1.37 1.47
C ILE A 692 -26.34 -0.57 0.41
N LYS A 693 -25.59 -1.27 -0.46
CA LYS A 693 -24.84 -0.64 -1.56
C LYS A 693 -25.74 0.05 -2.59
N LYS A 694 -26.94 -0.49 -2.87
CA LYS A 694 -27.93 0.15 -3.74
C LYS A 694 -28.51 1.42 -3.10
N ILE A 695 -28.77 1.41 -1.79
CA ILE A 695 -29.25 2.57 -1.03
C ILE A 695 -28.21 3.69 -1.10
N GLU A 696 -26.95 3.38 -0.77
CA GLU A 696 -25.83 4.34 -0.82
C GLU A 696 -25.72 5.01 -2.21
N GLN A 697 -25.80 4.21 -3.29
CA GLN A 697 -25.76 4.74 -4.65
C GLN A 697 -26.96 5.66 -4.96
N THR A 698 -28.12 5.37 -4.39
CA THR A 698 -29.34 6.16 -4.59
C THR A 698 -29.23 7.49 -3.85
N GLU A 699 -28.76 7.49 -2.60
CA GLU A 699 -28.50 8.69 -1.82
C GLU A 699 -27.46 9.60 -2.50
N GLN A 700 -26.36 9.03 -3.00
CA GLN A 700 -25.37 9.78 -3.79
C GLN A 700 -25.99 10.43 -5.03
N ARG A 701 -26.89 9.73 -5.73
CA ARG A 701 -27.61 10.30 -6.88
C ARG A 701 -28.55 11.43 -6.44
N GLN A 702 -29.27 11.28 -5.33
CA GLN A 702 -30.16 12.32 -4.81
C GLN A 702 -29.37 13.58 -4.42
N GLU A 703 -28.25 13.42 -3.73
CA GLU A 703 -27.40 14.54 -3.34
C GLU A 703 -26.81 15.25 -4.57
N TYR A 704 -26.43 14.49 -5.59
CA TYR A 704 -26.05 15.05 -6.89
C TYR A 704 -27.18 15.87 -7.54
N GLN A 705 -28.42 15.38 -7.50
CA GLN A 705 -29.57 16.14 -8.04
C GLN A 705 -29.80 17.43 -7.26
N LYS A 706 -29.72 17.40 -5.91
CA LYS A 706 -29.80 18.62 -5.08
C LYS A 706 -28.72 19.64 -5.45
N TYR A 707 -27.48 19.18 -5.60
CA TYR A 707 -26.37 20.03 -6.05
C TYR A 707 -26.64 20.65 -7.42
N LYS A 708 -27.14 19.85 -8.37
CA LYS A 708 -27.49 20.31 -9.72
C LYS A 708 -28.58 21.40 -9.67
N THR A 709 -29.66 21.17 -8.94
CA THR A 709 -30.75 22.14 -8.77
C THR A 709 -30.24 23.44 -8.16
N ARG A 710 -29.45 23.35 -7.07
CA ARG A 710 -28.85 24.51 -6.38
C ARG A 710 -27.92 25.32 -7.29
N ALA A 711 -27.14 24.65 -8.14
CA ALA A 711 -26.26 25.32 -9.10
C ALA A 711 -27.06 26.11 -10.16
N THR A 712 -28.18 25.56 -10.64
CA THR A 712 -29.03 26.22 -11.64
C THR A 712 -29.83 27.40 -11.08
N THR A 713 -30.23 27.39 -9.79
CA THR A 713 -31.02 28.47 -9.18
C THR A 713 -30.20 29.62 -8.61
N LEU A 714 -29.07 29.35 -7.92
CA LEU A 714 -28.32 30.40 -7.21
C LEU A 714 -27.34 31.18 -8.09
N ASN A 715 -26.77 30.56 -9.12
CA ASN A 715 -25.80 31.23 -9.99
C ASN A 715 -25.75 30.62 -11.37
N LYS A 716 -26.55 31.18 -12.30
CA LYS A 716 -26.63 30.79 -13.72
C LYS A 716 -25.29 30.88 -14.47
N LYS A 717 -24.26 31.52 -13.90
CA LYS A 717 -22.90 31.61 -14.48
C LYS A 717 -21.97 30.45 -14.06
N THR A 718 -22.39 29.56 -13.16
CA THR A 718 -21.57 28.42 -12.73
C THR A 718 -21.39 27.39 -13.85
N TYR A 719 -20.26 26.69 -13.84
CA TYR A 719 -19.93 25.67 -14.83
C TYR A 719 -21.01 24.58 -14.93
N SER A 720 -21.55 24.12 -13.80
CA SER A 720 -22.62 23.11 -13.73
C SER A 720 -23.99 23.61 -14.18
N ALA A 721 -24.24 24.92 -14.21
CA ALA A 721 -25.45 25.52 -14.78
C ALA A 721 -25.34 25.68 -16.30
N LYS A 722 -24.13 25.94 -16.84
CA LYS A 722 -23.87 26.06 -18.27
C LYS A 722 -23.60 24.72 -18.98
N PHE A 723 -23.08 23.72 -18.26
CA PHE A 723 -22.68 22.44 -18.82
C PHE A 723 -23.13 21.26 -17.94
N PRO A 724 -24.00 20.36 -18.44
CA PRO A 724 -24.46 19.22 -17.64
C PRO A 724 -23.34 18.19 -17.42
N LEU A 725 -23.04 17.91 -16.15
CA LEU A 725 -22.12 16.84 -15.74
C LEU A 725 -22.71 15.46 -16.12
N LYS A 726 -21.97 14.67 -16.89
CA LYS A 726 -22.30 13.26 -17.17
C LYS A 726 -21.48 12.36 -16.25
N ILE A 727 -22.14 11.74 -15.27
CA ILE A 727 -21.51 10.77 -14.37
C ILE A 727 -20.96 9.62 -15.24
N ARG A 728 -19.67 9.28 -15.08
CA ARG A 728 -18.92 8.22 -15.78
C ARG A 728 -18.33 8.50 -17.18
N LYS A 729 -18.52 9.68 -17.78
CA LYS A 729 -17.81 10.03 -19.04
C LYS A 729 -16.60 10.90 -18.74
N THR A 730 -15.44 10.28 -18.51
CA THR A 730 -14.18 11.00 -18.33
C THR A 730 -13.79 11.65 -19.65
N ILE A 731 -13.56 12.97 -19.64
CA ILE A 731 -13.05 13.67 -20.83
C ILE A 731 -11.64 13.19 -21.08
N GLN A 732 -11.42 12.64 -22.28
CA GLN A 732 -10.12 12.16 -22.70
C GLN A 732 -9.40 13.28 -23.45
N ILE A 733 -8.30 13.75 -22.88
CA ILE A 733 -7.30 14.55 -23.58
C ILE A 733 -6.23 13.60 -24.16
N PRO A 734 -5.63 13.90 -25.32
CA PRO A 734 -4.53 13.10 -25.87
C PRO A 734 -3.42 12.88 -24.85
N ARG A 735 -2.97 11.63 -24.68
CA ARG A 735 -1.98 11.25 -23.65
C ARG A 735 -0.61 11.94 -23.82
N SER A 736 -0.29 12.41 -25.02
CA SER A 736 0.90 13.19 -25.34
C SER A 736 0.86 14.63 -24.80
N THR A 737 -0.30 15.10 -24.35
CA THR A 737 -0.48 16.46 -23.82
C THR A 737 0.31 16.64 -22.53
N ASN A 738 1.23 17.60 -22.51
CA ASN A 738 1.99 17.90 -21.31
C ASN A 738 1.09 18.43 -20.17
N ARG A 739 1.56 18.29 -18.91
CA ARG A 739 0.76 18.65 -17.72
C ARG A 739 0.37 20.13 -17.68
N GLU A 740 1.23 21.03 -18.16
CA GLU A 740 0.99 22.48 -18.15
C GLU A 740 -0.20 22.83 -19.05
N ILE A 741 -0.19 22.34 -20.30
CA ILE A 741 -1.24 22.54 -21.29
C ILE A 741 -2.54 21.84 -20.87
N SER A 742 -2.44 20.62 -20.32
CA SER A 742 -3.59 19.91 -19.75
C SER A 742 -4.24 20.70 -18.61
N SER A 743 -3.44 21.27 -17.70
CA SER A 743 -3.95 22.07 -16.59
C SER A 743 -4.61 23.36 -17.07
N ALA A 744 -4.02 24.05 -18.05
CA ALA A 744 -4.60 25.23 -18.67
C ALA A 744 -5.92 24.92 -19.41
N PHE A 745 -6.01 23.77 -20.09
CA PHE A 745 -7.25 23.30 -20.72
C PHE A 745 -8.36 23.10 -19.69
N TYR A 746 -8.10 22.36 -18.61
CA TYR A 746 -9.10 22.17 -17.55
C TYR A 746 -9.46 23.48 -16.87
N ALA A 747 -8.50 24.39 -16.67
CA ALA A 747 -8.72 25.72 -16.11
C ALA A 747 -9.64 26.58 -16.99
N LEU A 748 -9.40 26.62 -18.31
CA LEU A 748 -10.27 27.28 -19.29
C LEU A 748 -11.67 26.68 -19.29
N LYS A 749 -11.76 25.35 -19.18
CA LYS A 749 -13.02 24.63 -19.14
C LYS A 749 -13.87 24.99 -17.93
N ILE A 750 -13.32 24.87 -16.73
CA ILE A 750 -14.06 25.11 -15.48
C ILE A 750 -14.17 26.61 -15.14
N GLY A 751 -13.44 27.48 -15.85
CA GLY A 751 -13.35 28.90 -15.57
C GLY A 751 -12.61 29.22 -14.27
N HIS A 752 -11.67 28.36 -13.86
CA HIS A 752 -10.84 28.54 -12.68
C HIS A 752 -9.38 28.42 -13.07
N GLY A 753 -8.71 29.56 -13.21
CA GLY A 753 -7.36 29.63 -13.74
C GLY A 753 -6.80 31.04 -13.72
N TYR A 754 -5.66 31.25 -14.39
CA TYR A 754 -4.96 32.52 -14.38
C TYR A 754 -5.59 33.60 -15.28
N PHE A 755 -6.92 33.74 -15.29
CA PHE A 755 -7.63 34.76 -16.07
C PHE A 755 -8.14 35.87 -15.15
N GLY A 756 -8.17 37.11 -15.64
CA GLY A 756 -8.53 38.32 -14.88
C GLY A 756 -9.87 38.22 -14.19
N SER A 757 -10.89 37.67 -14.87
CA SER A 757 -12.22 37.43 -14.28
C SER A 757 -12.20 36.51 -13.06
N TYR A 758 -11.30 35.52 -13.02
CA TYR A 758 -11.13 34.62 -11.87
C TYR A 758 -10.23 35.25 -10.79
N LEU A 759 -9.11 35.86 -11.19
CA LEU A 759 -8.13 36.44 -10.27
C LEU A 759 -8.69 37.64 -9.48
N LYS A 760 -9.53 38.48 -10.12
CA LYS A 760 -10.24 39.59 -9.43
C LYS A 760 -11.20 39.09 -8.37
N ARG A 761 -11.93 38.00 -8.64
CA ARG A 761 -12.84 37.37 -7.67
C ARG A 761 -12.12 36.92 -6.39
N PHE A 762 -10.84 36.54 -6.47
CA PHE A 762 -10.02 36.13 -5.33
C PHE A 762 -9.08 37.23 -4.82
N LYS A 763 -9.28 38.48 -5.25
CA LYS A 763 -8.47 39.64 -4.84
C LYS A 763 -6.97 39.43 -5.11
N LYS A 764 -6.64 38.80 -6.24
CA LYS A 764 -5.26 38.58 -6.73
C LYS A 764 -4.88 39.50 -7.89
N ARG A 765 -5.86 40.23 -8.44
CA ARG A 765 -5.71 41.24 -9.50
C ARG A 765 -6.81 42.28 -9.31
N GLU A 766 -6.50 43.55 -9.46
CA GLU A 766 -7.50 44.64 -9.30
C GLU A 766 -8.47 44.71 -10.48
N SER A 767 -7.96 44.49 -11.70
CA SER A 767 -8.74 44.52 -12.94
C SER A 767 -9.01 43.12 -13.50
N ASP A 768 -10.21 42.93 -14.05
CA ASP A 768 -10.61 41.74 -14.81
C ASP A 768 -10.45 41.94 -16.32
N LEU A 769 -9.90 43.07 -16.76
CA LEU A 769 -9.74 43.40 -18.17
C LEU A 769 -8.53 42.66 -18.79
N CYS A 770 -8.71 42.28 -20.05
CA CYS A 770 -7.66 41.80 -20.94
C CYS A 770 -6.97 43.01 -21.60
N SER A 771 -5.78 42.84 -22.17
CA SER A 771 -5.05 43.92 -22.84
C SER A 771 -5.76 44.45 -24.10
N CYS A 772 -6.81 43.78 -24.58
CA CYS A 772 -7.75 44.28 -25.59
C CYS A 772 -9.02 44.91 -25.00
N SER A 773 -8.97 45.33 -23.73
CA SER A 773 -10.01 46.09 -23.01
C SER A 773 -11.35 45.40 -22.77
N HIS A 774 -11.43 44.08 -22.96
CA HIS A 774 -12.62 43.27 -22.65
C HIS A 774 -12.39 42.42 -21.39
N THR A 775 -13.47 42.00 -20.71
CA THR A 775 -13.35 41.11 -19.55
C THR A 775 -12.65 39.80 -19.93
N GLN A 776 -11.55 39.49 -19.26
CA GLN A 776 -10.69 38.34 -19.53
C GLN A 776 -11.34 37.04 -18.99
N THR A 777 -12.32 36.53 -19.72
CA THR A 777 -12.99 35.24 -19.49
C THR A 777 -12.46 34.16 -20.43
N PRO A 778 -12.62 32.85 -20.11
CA PRO A 778 -12.28 31.78 -21.04
C PRO A 778 -13.01 31.91 -22.39
N GLU A 779 -14.27 32.35 -22.37
CA GLU A 779 -15.07 32.62 -23.56
C GLU A 779 -14.44 33.70 -24.43
N HIS A 780 -14.08 34.83 -23.83
CA HIS A 780 -13.40 35.90 -24.53
C HIS A 780 -12.06 35.44 -25.13
N LEU A 781 -11.22 34.74 -24.35
CA LEU A 781 -9.91 34.28 -24.80
C LEU A 781 -10.02 33.27 -25.96
N LEU A 782 -10.93 32.30 -25.85
CA LEU A 782 -11.12 31.22 -26.82
C LEU A 782 -11.96 31.60 -28.05
N LEU A 783 -12.78 32.65 -28.00
CA LEU A 783 -13.68 32.99 -29.10
C LEU A 783 -13.52 34.41 -29.67
N GLN A 784 -13.12 35.41 -28.87
CA GLN A 784 -13.34 36.82 -29.22
C GLN A 784 -12.07 37.70 -29.18
N CYS A 785 -11.07 37.35 -28.37
CA CYS A 785 -9.90 38.19 -28.11
C CYS A 785 -9.12 38.49 -29.41
N SER A 786 -8.93 39.79 -29.70
CA SER A 786 -8.25 40.26 -30.91
C SER A 786 -6.77 39.89 -30.94
N LEU A 787 -6.14 39.72 -29.77
CA LEU A 787 -4.73 39.35 -29.62
C LEU A 787 -4.40 37.96 -30.19
N TYR A 788 -5.39 37.07 -30.29
CA TYR A 788 -5.19 35.69 -30.75
C TYR A 788 -5.89 35.41 -32.09
N LYS A 789 -6.09 36.45 -32.91
CA LYS A 789 -6.83 36.34 -34.18
C LYS A 789 -6.18 35.33 -35.15
N THR A 790 -4.84 35.28 -35.18
CA THR A 790 -4.08 34.41 -36.08
C THR A 790 -4.16 32.94 -35.64
N GLU A 791 -3.94 32.66 -34.36
CA GLU A 791 -4.01 31.32 -33.77
C GLU A 791 -5.46 30.81 -33.79
N ARG A 792 -6.45 31.69 -33.64
CA ARG A 792 -7.86 31.33 -33.72
C ARG A 792 -8.27 30.89 -35.13
N LYS A 793 -7.67 31.46 -36.19
CA LYS A 793 -7.89 30.95 -37.56
C LYS A 793 -7.45 29.49 -37.70
N THR A 794 -6.30 29.15 -37.13
CA THR A 794 -5.77 27.77 -37.12
C THR A 794 -6.68 26.84 -36.30
N LEU A 795 -7.17 27.30 -35.15
CA LEU A 795 -8.17 26.56 -34.36
C LEU A 795 -9.47 26.33 -35.14
N ILE A 796 -9.98 27.32 -35.87
CA ILE A 796 -11.20 27.20 -36.68
C ILE A 796 -11.00 26.23 -37.86
N GLN A 797 -9.83 26.24 -38.50
CA GLN A 797 -9.48 25.26 -39.53
C GLN A 797 -9.44 23.83 -38.97
N ALA A 798 -8.86 23.65 -37.78
CA ALA A 798 -8.77 22.35 -37.11
C ALA A 798 -10.14 21.75 -36.71
N ILE A 799 -11.18 22.57 -36.59
CA ILE A 799 -12.57 22.12 -36.37
C ILE A 799 -13.40 22.13 -37.67
N HIS A 800 -12.75 22.05 -38.83
CA HIS A 800 -13.39 22.03 -40.15
C HIS A 800 -14.33 23.22 -40.42
N HIS A 801 -13.91 24.43 -40.02
CA HIS A 801 -14.67 25.68 -40.21
C HIS A 801 -16.05 25.71 -39.53
N GLN A 802 -16.32 24.81 -38.58
CA GLN A 802 -17.53 24.89 -37.76
C GLN A 802 -17.52 26.16 -36.89
N PRO A 803 -18.69 26.74 -36.56
CA PRO A 803 -18.77 27.85 -35.62
C PRO A 803 -18.14 27.49 -34.28
N ALA A 804 -17.07 28.19 -33.90
CA ALA A 804 -16.37 27.95 -32.65
C ALA A 804 -17.29 28.31 -31.46
N THR A 805 -17.70 27.29 -30.70
CA THR A 805 -18.49 27.45 -29.47
C THR A 805 -17.80 26.73 -28.31
N LEU A 806 -17.99 27.20 -27.07
CA LEU A 806 -17.40 26.55 -25.89
C LEU A 806 -17.81 25.06 -25.74
N PRO A 807 -19.06 24.64 -25.99
CA PRO A 807 -19.41 23.22 -25.99
C PRO A 807 -18.61 22.41 -27.01
N LEU A 808 -18.46 22.90 -28.23
CA LEU A 808 -17.67 22.23 -29.26
C LEU A 808 -16.20 22.12 -28.81
N LEU A 809 -15.58 23.25 -28.47
CA LEU A 809 -14.15 23.32 -28.13
C LEU A 809 -13.77 22.54 -26.86
N LEU A 810 -14.66 22.45 -25.88
CA LEU A 810 -14.30 21.90 -24.56
C LEU A 810 -14.88 20.50 -24.30
N HIS A 811 -15.79 19.99 -25.14
CA HIS A 811 -16.48 18.71 -24.89
C HIS A 811 -16.44 17.69 -26.03
N THR A 812 -16.03 18.06 -27.25
CA THR A 812 -15.84 17.10 -28.36
C THR A 812 -14.37 16.78 -28.56
N SER A 813 -14.05 15.57 -29.03
CA SER A 813 -12.65 15.16 -29.22
C SER A 813 -11.91 16.11 -30.18
N ALA A 814 -12.52 16.44 -31.33
CA ALA A 814 -11.95 17.38 -32.30
C ALA A 814 -11.74 18.79 -31.72
N GLY A 815 -12.73 19.29 -30.97
CA GLY A 815 -12.61 20.60 -30.31
C GLY A 815 -11.55 20.63 -29.21
N ILE A 816 -11.41 19.54 -28.45
CA ILE A 816 -10.39 19.38 -27.41
C ILE A 816 -9.00 19.44 -28.03
N GLU A 817 -8.76 18.68 -29.09
CA GLU A 817 -7.47 18.68 -29.80
C GLU A 817 -7.13 20.06 -30.38
N ALA A 818 -8.09 20.71 -31.04
CA ALA A 818 -7.92 22.07 -31.56
C ALA A 818 -7.64 23.09 -30.44
N THR A 819 -8.31 22.96 -29.30
CA THR A 819 -8.10 23.82 -28.13
C THR A 819 -6.72 23.58 -27.50
N LEU A 820 -6.27 22.34 -27.43
CA LEU A 820 -4.94 22.00 -26.91
C LEU A 820 -3.82 22.53 -27.81
N ALA A 821 -3.98 22.45 -29.14
CA ALA A 821 -3.07 23.07 -30.09
C ALA A 821 -3.04 24.60 -29.92
N PHE A 822 -4.20 25.23 -29.75
CA PHE A 822 -4.32 26.66 -29.50
C PHE A 822 -3.68 27.10 -28.17
N ILE A 823 -3.83 26.33 -27.09
CA ILE A 823 -3.13 26.60 -25.82
C ILE A 823 -1.62 26.39 -25.98
N THR A 824 -1.20 25.43 -26.80
CA THR A 824 0.23 25.16 -27.04
C THR A 824 0.91 26.33 -27.74
N SER A 825 0.26 26.94 -28.74
CA SER A 825 0.79 28.11 -29.44
C SER A 825 0.72 29.39 -28.59
N THR A 826 -0.42 29.64 -27.94
CA THR A 826 -0.67 30.91 -27.23
C THR A 826 -0.21 30.92 -25.77
N ARG A 827 -0.01 29.74 -25.17
CA ARG A 827 0.20 29.53 -23.73
C ARG A 827 -0.95 30.01 -22.84
N ILE A 828 -2.10 30.38 -23.38
CA ILE A 828 -3.23 30.96 -22.63
C ILE A 828 -3.63 30.08 -21.44
N GLY A 829 -3.84 30.71 -20.28
CA GLY A 829 -4.27 30.03 -19.05
C GLY A 829 -3.17 29.26 -18.31
N THR A 830 -1.94 29.25 -18.83
CA THR A 830 -0.76 28.74 -18.12
C THR A 830 -0.21 29.77 -17.13
N ARG A 831 0.61 29.32 -16.18
CA ARG A 831 1.30 30.23 -15.25
C ARG A 831 2.27 31.17 -15.97
N LYS A 832 2.98 30.67 -16.99
CA LYS A 832 3.94 31.47 -17.78
C LYS A 832 3.25 32.60 -18.52
N TRP A 833 2.08 32.33 -19.11
CA TRP A 833 1.27 33.35 -19.77
C TRP A 833 0.83 34.47 -18.83
N TYR A 834 0.44 34.12 -17.59
CA TYR A 834 0.13 35.12 -16.57
C TYR A 834 1.35 35.92 -16.10
N GLN A 835 2.49 35.25 -15.91
CA GLN A 835 3.73 35.92 -15.53
C GLN A 835 4.21 36.91 -16.61
N GLY A 836 4.04 36.58 -17.89
CA GLY A 836 4.33 37.49 -19.01
C GLY A 836 3.42 38.73 -19.05
N GLN A 837 2.15 38.60 -18.63
CA GLN A 837 1.25 39.76 -18.50
C GLN A 837 1.67 40.71 -17.38
N LEU A 838 2.20 40.17 -16.27
CA LEU A 838 2.70 40.99 -15.16
C LEU A 838 3.93 41.82 -15.56
N THR A 839 4.80 41.28 -16.41
CA THR A 839 5.99 42.01 -16.90
C THR A 839 5.63 43.13 -17.88
N ASP A 840 4.63 42.92 -18.74
CA ASP A 840 4.12 43.95 -19.66
C ASP A 840 3.35 45.06 -18.91
N ASP A 841 2.58 44.72 -17.87
CA ASP A 841 1.86 45.70 -17.06
C ASP A 841 2.85 46.59 -16.27
N THR A 842 3.97 46.05 -15.76
CA THR A 842 5.01 46.85 -15.06
C THR A 842 5.80 47.81 -15.96
N GLN A 843 5.84 47.59 -17.28
CA GLN A 843 6.50 48.52 -18.22
C GLN A 843 5.58 49.66 -18.68
N ARG A 844 4.26 49.50 -18.55
CA ARG A 844 3.28 50.56 -18.88
C ARG A 844 3.08 51.58 -17.76
N ASP A 845 3.37 51.22 -16.52
CA ASP A 845 3.33 52.14 -15.38
C ASP A 845 4.62 53.00 -15.24
N THR A 846 5.59 52.85 -16.16
CA THR A 846 6.84 53.63 -16.21
C THR A 846 7.00 54.49 -17.46
N VAL A 847 5.91 54.79 -18.18
CA VAL A 847 5.89 55.77 -19.29
C VAL A 847 4.93 56.91 -18.98
#